data_AF-A0A9X3YG29-F1
#
_entry.id   AF-A0A9X3YG29-F1
#
_cell.length_a   1.000
_cell.length_b   1.000
_cell.length_c   1.000
_cell.angle_alpha   90.00
_cell.angle_beta   90.00
_cell.angle_gamma   90.00
#
_symmetry.space_group_name_H-M   'P 1'
#
loop_
_entity.id
_entity.type
_entity.pdbx_description
1 polymer ?
#
loop_
_entity_poly.entity_id
_entity_poly.type
_entity_poly.pdbx_seq_one_letter_code
_entity_poly.pdbx_strand_id
1 'polypeptide(L)'
;MLIVAGAASAASVRVVAPQISGPDQLTDARVADKRLLLLRSGLVDPVSERVDYSLTGAAADVTVGRYAIVQFNEGDIAARSRLEKRGVRIVGYVPNSAYIVALDDAHPLTSVSEDSGVRWTGLYQPGMKLDPSLYADARANLKQAPQGGYEVDVYGFAGESAEGLAKGFKKVAGVSVVVVNERVEAPYVRLHVGDLAQLAALVRAATAQEGVSWVGHYLQPYNDNAGAVAAMQGNSTAATAGSGTVGSPTPLWDHNIFGSGQVVAISDSGLDNNEAWFTTLDKGAGPVTAITASQNATPPALGTPSPNNKLYGYWVQPGATAYDNNNTCPGGSPTSFHGTHTSGTIAGDAAGTFGATTYLASTPTAANHDLSDGMAPNAQLLFLDIGNDTSGCLSIQDLPGTIKQGYDAGTRIHSASWGAPSGGVYSGNDFDADFSLSQAEDMIFVVSAGNEGSAAQTIGSPGNAKNTITVGALGHAGSTTVVGFSSRGPTADGRRKPDIMGPGSSTISALGDTTNNGTPEAPLTQALSGTSMSAPTISGNMALMRQFFVDGFYPGGASNAANTYNPTGPALKAVALNGTNAISTANWNSNAYGWGRMWLDSNLWFSTTLTGGNDTRRLRLFERTNAAGIKTGEQHEYTIANVAASQELRATLTWYDIEAQPGNALSLVNNLDLEVIGPGGTYLGNVFTTGVSTTGGTADVRNTVEQFRLTAPTAGSYTFRVKGTNVPGGSRANTDRQGYALAVSGAFGLPAAAAFPAPTAVSATNAGGAVNVAFTAAGGAQGFQLYRANGTCAAAAAGDFRLVGTGAGSPLVDTTSQGGLTYAYKVRGVSGDVEGDVSNCVDVSSSAACTLQPNFNHDGVAVTNTTGSNCHIALGWQAAPAVCPGASGVTYSIARDSSPYFTGPSTIATALAVTTYDDTDVALGQPKYYRVTATDSLGNSAPASAIVAGSPVGPNGVDGNDYVENADPTVYSTLESPWRVTNTAAASGTYSFHAGPDGTTYPANVCTTMTSPTIAVQAGAVLSFKARYDIEYQWDGLVMEISTDGGTTWNDLPPDGGYPSNFSQTGSPPGNACGYLASHGAFNGVSTAASNADPNNGTATSVFKPFTRTLASYAGQNVKIRFRFSTDGGAEFSGVWLDDINLGGSGIEKIFRNGFETPGPFECQ
;
A
#
# COMPACT_ATOMS: atom_id res chain seq x y z
N MET A 1 -22.39 -77.50 -33.35
CA MET A 1 -23.08 -76.46 -34.14
C MET A 1 -23.36 -75.32 -33.18
N LEU A 2 -22.82 -74.10 -33.24
CA LEU A 2 -22.09 -73.26 -34.21
C LEU A 2 -20.83 -72.67 -33.48
N ILE A 3 -19.58 -72.69 -33.98
CA ILE A 3 -18.83 -71.73 -34.86
C ILE A 3 -19.21 -70.23 -34.59
N VAL A 4 -18.34 -69.26 -34.26
CA VAL A 4 -17.18 -68.68 -34.99
C VAL A 4 -16.37 -67.67 -34.12
N ALA A 5 -15.04 -67.69 -34.29
CA ALA A 5 -13.98 -66.64 -34.22
C ALA A 5 -13.62 -65.84 -32.95
N GLY A 6 -12.30 -65.75 -32.72
CA GLY A 6 -11.65 -64.52 -32.24
C GLY A 6 -10.74 -64.68 -31.03
N ALA A 7 -9.61 -65.39 -31.16
CA ALA A 7 -8.52 -65.23 -30.19
C ALA A 7 -7.83 -63.87 -30.43
N ALA A 8 -8.00 -62.92 -29.50
CA ALA A 8 -7.13 -61.75 -29.37
C ALA A 8 -6.22 -61.99 -28.16
N SER A 9 -4.90 -61.99 -28.39
CA SER A 9 -3.89 -62.10 -27.35
C SER A 9 -4.03 -60.97 -26.33
N ALA A 10 -4.05 -61.28 -25.03
CA ALA A 10 -3.83 -60.28 -23.99
C ALA A 10 -2.44 -59.67 -24.22
N ALA A 11 -2.37 -58.42 -24.68
CA ALA A 11 -1.11 -57.73 -24.86
C ALA A 11 -0.42 -57.61 -23.49
N SER A 12 0.81 -58.09 -23.37
CA SER A 12 1.61 -57.96 -22.16
C SER A 12 1.89 -56.48 -21.89
N VAL A 13 1.48 -55.96 -20.73
CA VAL A 13 1.86 -54.61 -20.27
C VAL A 13 3.38 -54.52 -20.23
N ARG A 14 3.95 -53.57 -20.98
CA ARG A 14 5.40 -53.37 -21.08
C ARG A 14 5.91 -52.76 -19.78
N VAL A 15 6.91 -53.39 -19.18
CA VAL A 15 7.58 -52.85 -18.00
C VAL A 15 8.63 -51.84 -18.44
N VAL A 16 8.58 -50.62 -17.92
CA VAL A 16 9.52 -49.54 -18.22
C VAL A 16 10.29 -49.13 -16.96
N ALA A 17 11.55 -48.73 -17.13
CA ALA A 17 12.33 -48.21 -16.02
C ALA A 17 11.78 -46.84 -15.56
N PRO A 18 11.96 -46.45 -14.28
CA PRO A 18 11.64 -45.10 -13.83
C PRO A 18 12.45 -44.06 -14.63
N GLN A 19 11.81 -42.96 -15.04
CA GLN A 19 12.45 -41.88 -15.82
C GLN A 19 12.07 -40.52 -15.25
N ILE A 20 13.05 -39.74 -14.79
CA ILE A 20 12.82 -38.39 -14.28
C ILE A 20 12.73 -37.44 -15.48
N SER A 21 11.54 -36.91 -15.75
CA SER A 21 11.31 -35.97 -16.86
C SER A 21 11.46 -34.52 -16.40
N GLY A 22 12.10 -33.69 -17.21
CA GLY A 22 12.24 -32.25 -16.94
C GLY A 22 10.93 -31.47 -17.10
N PRO A 23 10.82 -30.24 -16.56
CA PRO A 23 9.60 -29.43 -16.60
C PRO A 23 9.04 -29.20 -18.02
N ASP A 24 9.91 -28.97 -19.01
CA ASP A 24 9.52 -28.76 -20.40
C ASP A 24 8.96 -30.06 -21.00
N GLN A 25 9.59 -31.19 -20.73
CA GLN A 25 9.13 -32.52 -21.20
C GLN A 25 7.77 -32.88 -20.59
N LEU A 26 7.53 -32.55 -19.32
CA LEU A 26 6.23 -32.75 -18.66
C LEU A 26 5.15 -31.84 -19.26
N THR A 27 5.51 -30.60 -19.59
CA THR A 27 4.58 -29.64 -20.21
C THR A 27 4.21 -30.06 -21.62
N ASP A 28 5.21 -30.44 -22.43
CA ASP A 28 5.02 -30.94 -23.78
C ASP A 28 4.20 -32.24 -23.78
N ALA A 29 4.53 -33.19 -22.90
CA ALA A 29 3.79 -34.45 -22.78
C ALA A 29 2.34 -34.24 -22.31
N ARG A 30 2.12 -33.32 -21.37
CA ARG A 30 0.77 -32.93 -20.92
C ARG A 30 -0.08 -32.38 -22.06
N VAL A 31 0.51 -31.68 -23.02
CA VAL A 31 -0.23 -31.14 -24.17
C VAL A 31 -0.37 -32.18 -25.28
N ALA A 32 0.69 -32.91 -25.59
CA ALA A 32 0.80 -33.77 -26.76
C ALA A 32 0.10 -35.13 -26.63
N ASP A 33 0.04 -35.72 -25.44
CA ASP A 33 -0.60 -37.03 -25.24
C ASP A 33 -1.36 -37.12 -23.90
N LYS A 34 -2.69 -37.01 -23.99
CA LYS A 34 -3.60 -37.05 -22.83
C LYS A 34 -3.77 -38.43 -22.23
N ARG A 35 -3.22 -39.47 -22.84
CA ARG A 35 -3.30 -40.85 -22.33
C ARG A 35 -2.27 -41.11 -21.24
N LEU A 36 -1.20 -40.33 -21.19
CA LEU A 36 -0.11 -40.53 -20.24
C LEU A 36 -0.53 -40.13 -18.82
N LEU A 37 -0.13 -40.93 -17.83
CA LEU A 37 0.02 -40.49 -16.45
C LEU A 37 1.34 -39.73 -16.33
N LEU A 38 1.26 -38.50 -15.83
CA LEU A 38 2.41 -37.64 -15.56
C LEU A 38 2.81 -37.79 -14.10
N LEU A 39 3.69 -38.75 -13.81
CA LEU A 39 4.25 -38.96 -12.49
C LEU A 39 5.68 -38.45 -12.44
N ARG A 40 6.14 -38.05 -11.25
CA ARG A 40 7.55 -37.66 -11.07
C ARG A 40 8.53 -38.82 -11.33
N SER A 41 8.03 -40.05 -11.28
CA SER A 41 8.76 -41.28 -11.58
C SER A 41 8.72 -41.69 -13.05
N GLY A 42 7.96 -40.99 -13.91
CA GLY A 42 7.89 -41.28 -15.33
C GLY A 42 6.60 -40.85 -16.02
N LEU A 43 6.71 -40.73 -17.34
CA LEU A 43 5.61 -40.57 -18.27
C LEU A 43 5.22 -41.96 -18.79
N VAL A 44 4.02 -42.45 -18.47
CA VAL A 44 3.59 -43.80 -18.89
C VAL A 44 2.14 -43.79 -19.36
N ASP A 45 1.82 -44.54 -20.41
CA ASP A 45 0.42 -44.88 -20.71
C ASP A 45 0.04 -46.12 -19.88
N PRO A 46 -0.74 -45.96 -18.80
CA PRO A 46 -0.94 -47.03 -17.83
C PRO A 46 -1.76 -48.22 -18.35
N VAL A 47 -2.38 -48.09 -19.53
CA VAL A 47 -3.09 -49.19 -20.21
C VAL A 47 -2.09 -50.17 -20.86
N SER A 48 -0.93 -49.68 -21.28
CA SER A 48 0.06 -50.47 -22.04
C SER A 48 1.42 -50.58 -21.37
N GLU A 49 1.71 -49.73 -20.38
CA GLU A 49 2.99 -49.64 -19.69
C GLU A 49 2.83 -49.61 -18.17
N ARG A 50 3.83 -50.12 -17.45
CA ARG A 50 3.97 -49.94 -16.00
C ARG A 50 5.41 -49.66 -15.62
N VAL A 51 5.62 -48.79 -14.63
CA VAL A 51 6.96 -48.47 -14.11
C VAL A 51 7.46 -49.58 -13.19
N ASP A 52 8.72 -49.99 -13.35
CA ASP A 52 9.40 -50.93 -12.44
C ASP A 52 10.02 -50.19 -11.25
N TYR A 53 9.36 -50.24 -10.10
CA TYR A 53 9.86 -49.61 -8.89
C TYR A 53 10.86 -50.45 -8.09
N SER A 54 11.19 -51.68 -8.52
CA SER A 54 12.02 -52.62 -7.74
C SER A 54 13.43 -52.10 -7.44
N LEU A 55 13.93 -51.18 -8.26
CA LEU A 55 15.26 -50.57 -8.13
C LEU A 55 15.26 -49.24 -7.35
N THR A 56 14.09 -48.68 -7.01
CA THR A 56 14.00 -47.38 -6.33
C THR A 56 14.31 -47.46 -4.84
N GLY A 57 14.23 -48.64 -4.24
CA GLY A 57 14.39 -48.82 -2.79
C GLY A 57 13.15 -48.48 -1.96
N ALA A 58 12.01 -48.21 -2.61
CA ALA A 58 10.69 -48.18 -1.98
C ALA A 58 10.25 -49.59 -1.52
N ALA A 59 9.13 -49.67 -0.79
CA ALA A 59 8.49 -50.95 -0.51
C ALA A 59 7.97 -51.63 -1.80
N ALA A 60 7.80 -52.96 -1.74
CA ALA A 60 7.29 -53.73 -2.86
C ALA A 60 5.84 -53.33 -3.21
N ASP A 61 5.51 -53.40 -4.50
CA ASP A 61 4.15 -53.15 -5.00
C ASP A 61 3.12 -54.03 -4.29
N VAL A 62 1.95 -53.43 -4.04
CA VAL A 62 0.85 -54.06 -3.33
C VAL A 62 -0.27 -54.48 -4.28
N THR A 63 -0.98 -55.53 -3.91
CA THR A 63 -2.14 -56.07 -4.64
C THR A 63 -3.48 -55.68 -4.03
N VAL A 64 -3.46 -55.07 -2.85
CA VAL A 64 -4.62 -54.49 -2.13
C VAL A 64 -4.19 -53.16 -1.51
N GLY A 65 -5.11 -52.21 -1.38
CA GLY A 65 -4.81 -50.93 -0.71
C GLY A 65 -6.01 -50.00 -0.60
N ARG A 66 -5.90 -48.99 0.28
CA ARG A 66 -6.93 -47.95 0.52
C ARG A 66 -6.92 -46.79 -0.48
N TYR A 67 -5.96 -46.71 -1.40
CA TYR A 67 -5.86 -45.60 -2.36
C TYR A 67 -5.53 -46.08 -3.76
N ALA A 68 -6.14 -45.46 -4.76
CA ALA A 68 -5.96 -45.79 -6.17
C ALA A 68 -5.93 -44.54 -7.05
N ILE A 69 -5.27 -44.62 -8.20
CA ILE A 69 -5.39 -43.65 -9.29
C ILE A 69 -6.52 -44.10 -10.21
N VAL A 70 -7.39 -43.16 -10.58
CA VAL A 70 -8.45 -43.30 -11.57
C VAL A 70 -8.19 -42.29 -12.67
N GLN A 71 -7.97 -42.76 -13.90
CA GLN A 71 -7.85 -41.92 -15.09
C GLN A 71 -9.15 -42.00 -15.90
N PHE A 72 -9.74 -40.85 -16.22
CA PHE A 72 -10.94 -40.79 -17.04
C PHE A 72 -10.62 -40.69 -18.54
N ASN A 73 -11.60 -41.02 -19.37
CA ASN A 73 -11.52 -40.77 -20.80
C ASN A 73 -11.44 -39.25 -21.08
N GLU A 74 -10.71 -38.88 -22.13
CA GLU A 74 -10.53 -37.48 -22.50
C GLU A 74 -11.88 -36.80 -22.77
N GLY A 75 -12.11 -35.64 -22.14
CA GLY A 75 -13.34 -34.86 -22.29
C GLY A 75 -14.53 -35.27 -21.40
N ASP A 76 -14.49 -36.42 -20.71
CA ASP A 76 -15.59 -36.86 -19.82
C ASP A 76 -15.43 -36.35 -18.38
N ILE A 77 -15.46 -35.02 -18.21
CA ILE A 77 -15.40 -34.37 -16.88
C ILE A 77 -16.59 -34.81 -15.99
N ALA A 78 -17.71 -35.18 -16.60
CA ALA A 78 -18.91 -35.65 -15.89
C ALA A 78 -18.68 -36.98 -15.15
N ALA A 79 -17.73 -37.82 -15.59
CA ALA A 79 -17.38 -39.08 -14.92
C ALA A 79 -16.89 -38.88 -13.48
N ARG A 80 -16.07 -37.85 -13.26
CA ARG A 80 -15.59 -37.48 -11.93
C ARG A 80 -16.75 -37.19 -10.99
N SER A 81 -17.66 -36.31 -11.41
CA SER A 81 -18.82 -35.93 -10.59
C SER A 81 -19.78 -37.09 -10.35
N ARG A 82 -19.84 -38.11 -11.23
CA ARG A 82 -20.61 -39.33 -11.00
C ARG A 82 -20.00 -40.19 -9.88
N LEU A 83 -18.68 -40.34 -9.84
CA LEU A 83 -18.00 -41.07 -8.77
C LEU A 83 -18.12 -40.35 -7.41
N GLU A 84 -17.92 -39.03 -7.38
CA GLU A 84 -18.09 -38.24 -6.15
C GLU A 84 -19.54 -38.33 -5.62
N LYS A 85 -20.56 -38.27 -6.49
CA LYS A 85 -21.97 -38.45 -6.11
C LYS A 85 -22.30 -39.84 -5.57
N ARG A 86 -21.53 -40.87 -5.95
CA ARG A 86 -21.66 -42.21 -5.39
C ARG A 86 -21.03 -42.34 -4.00
N GLY A 87 -20.24 -41.36 -3.56
CA GLY A 87 -19.54 -41.37 -2.29
C GLY A 87 -18.04 -41.68 -2.40
N VAL A 88 -17.50 -41.84 -3.60
CA VAL A 88 -16.05 -42.04 -3.80
C VAL A 88 -15.30 -40.74 -3.51
N ARG A 89 -14.37 -40.77 -2.56
CA ARG A 89 -13.65 -39.58 -2.12
C ARG A 89 -12.37 -39.36 -2.92
N ILE A 90 -12.28 -38.20 -3.59
CA ILE A 90 -11.07 -37.77 -4.29
C ILE A 90 -10.13 -37.09 -3.29
N VAL A 91 -8.87 -37.52 -3.27
CA VAL A 91 -7.85 -37.07 -2.31
C VAL A 91 -6.60 -36.50 -2.97
N GLY A 92 -6.53 -36.50 -4.30
CA GLY A 92 -5.43 -35.90 -5.05
C GLY A 92 -5.72 -35.83 -6.55
N TYR A 93 -4.98 -34.97 -7.25
CA TYR A 93 -5.04 -34.83 -8.70
C TYR A 93 -3.70 -35.21 -9.33
N VAL A 94 -3.76 -36.00 -10.40
CA VAL A 94 -2.64 -36.33 -11.28
C VAL A 94 -2.97 -35.77 -12.67
N PRO A 95 -2.07 -35.02 -13.34
CA PRO A 95 -2.38 -34.43 -14.64
C PRO A 95 -2.89 -35.45 -15.68
N ASN A 96 -3.59 -34.95 -16.71
CA ASN A 96 -4.29 -35.74 -17.73
C ASN A 96 -5.51 -36.52 -17.22
N SER A 97 -6.42 -35.78 -16.55
CA SER A 97 -7.73 -36.30 -16.08
C SER A 97 -7.62 -37.51 -15.16
N ALA A 98 -6.52 -37.59 -14.40
CA ALA A 98 -6.29 -38.64 -13.43
C ALA A 98 -6.42 -38.12 -12.00
N TYR A 99 -6.93 -38.94 -11.09
CA TYR A 99 -7.21 -38.53 -9.72
C TYR A 99 -6.85 -39.66 -8.77
N ILE A 100 -6.31 -39.30 -7.60
CA ILE A 100 -6.14 -40.26 -6.51
C ILE A 100 -7.43 -40.29 -5.70
N VAL A 101 -7.98 -41.48 -5.49
CA VAL A 101 -9.21 -41.72 -4.74
C VAL A 101 -8.95 -42.59 -3.53
N ALA A 102 -9.71 -42.38 -2.46
CA ALA A 102 -9.78 -43.28 -1.32
C ALA A 102 -10.80 -44.39 -1.60
N LEU A 103 -10.41 -45.64 -1.33
CA LEU A 103 -11.23 -46.84 -1.44
C LEU A 103 -11.75 -47.24 -0.06
N ASP A 104 -12.96 -47.79 -0.03
CA ASP A 104 -13.58 -48.36 1.17
C ASP A 104 -14.39 -49.62 0.79
N ASP A 105 -14.99 -50.28 1.79
CA ASP A 105 -15.76 -51.52 1.58
C ASP A 105 -16.98 -51.32 0.66
N ALA A 106 -17.53 -50.11 0.60
CA ALA A 106 -18.65 -49.76 -0.28
C ALA A 106 -18.19 -49.40 -1.70
N HIS A 107 -16.93 -48.99 -1.86
CA HIS A 107 -16.33 -48.53 -3.10
C HIS A 107 -14.99 -49.24 -3.39
N PRO A 108 -14.97 -50.58 -3.57
CA PRO A 108 -13.76 -51.29 -3.93
C PRO A 108 -13.28 -50.88 -5.34
N LEU A 109 -11.99 -51.07 -5.62
CA LEU A 109 -11.36 -50.69 -6.90
C LEU A 109 -12.13 -51.23 -8.13
N THR A 110 -12.66 -52.45 -8.04
CA THR A 110 -13.50 -53.05 -9.09
C THR A 110 -14.74 -52.20 -9.42
N SER A 111 -15.44 -51.73 -8.39
CA SER A 111 -16.64 -50.89 -8.54
C SER A 111 -16.36 -49.49 -9.11
N VAL A 112 -15.13 -49.00 -8.95
CA VAL A 112 -14.65 -47.73 -9.49
C VAL A 112 -14.21 -47.92 -10.95
N SER A 113 -13.58 -49.06 -11.27
CA SER A 113 -13.11 -49.41 -12.61
C SER A 113 -14.24 -49.66 -13.62
N GLU A 114 -15.42 -50.04 -13.15
CA GLU A 114 -16.59 -50.33 -14.00
C GLU A 114 -17.38 -49.06 -14.41
N ASP A 115 -17.02 -47.87 -13.93
CA ASP A 115 -17.71 -46.64 -14.33
C ASP A 115 -17.43 -46.30 -15.81
N SER A 116 -18.50 -46.08 -16.58
CA SER A 116 -18.46 -45.85 -18.04
C SER A 116 -17.53 -44.74 -18.54
N GLY A 117 -17.10 -43.82 -17.67
CA GLY A 117 -16.16 -42.74 -18.01
C GLY A 117 -14.70 -43.01 -17.67
N VAL A 118 -14.39 -44.16 -17.06
CA VAL A 118 -13.04 -44.50 -16.59
C VAL A 118 -12.24 -45.18 -17.71
N ARG A 119 -11.06 -44.65 -17.97
CA ARG A 119 -10.08 -45.18 -18.93
C ARG A 119 -9.21 -46.25 -18.30
N TRP A 120 -8.74 -45.99 -17.08
CA TRP A 120 -7.83 -46.86 -16.36
C TRP A 120 -7.93 -46.65 -14.85
N THR A 121 -7.72 -47.71 -14.09
CA THR A 121 -7.56 -47.66 -12.63
C THR A 121 -6.40 -48.51 -12.18
N GLY A 122 -5.68 -48.07 -11.14
CA GLY A 122 -4.68 -48.90 -10.48
C GLY A 122 -4.39 -48.42 -9.06
N LEU A 123 -3.89 -49.30 -8.20
CA LEU A 123 -3.51 -48.93 -6.83
C LEU A 123 -2.39 -47.88 -6.85
N TYR A 124 -2.41 -46.98 -5.88
CA TYR A 124 -1.36 -45.99 -5.70
C TYR A 124 -0.14 -46.66 -5.04
N GLN A 125 0.79 -47.12 -5.88
CA GLN A 125 1.88 -48.01 -5.47
C GLN A 125 2.91 -47.31 -4.57
N PRO A 126 3.60 -48.02 -3.66
CA PRO A 126 4.64 -47.46 -2.80
C PRO A 126 5.72 -46.67 -3.54
N GLY A 127 6.17 -47.15 -4.71
CA GLY A 127 7.17 -46.46 -5.52
C GLY A 127 6.68 -45.14 -6.15
N MET A 128 5.37 -44.93 -6.28
CA MET A 128 4.77 -43.67 -6.76
C MET A 128 4.83 -42.56 -5.71
N LYS A 129 5.00 -42.92 -4.43
CA LYS A 129 5.05 -41.99 -3.29
C LYS A 129 6.44 -41.38 -3.07
N LEU A 130 7.49 -41.87 -3.74
CA LEU A 130 8.88 -41.60 -3.39
C LEU A 130 9.51 -40.55 -4.31
N ASP A 131 10.12 -39.52 -3.72
CA ASP A 131 10.95 -38.56 -4.43
C ASP A 131 12.16 -39.27 -5.08
N PRO A 132 12.43 -39.04 -6.38
CA PRO A 132 13.58 -39.64 -7.06
C PRO A 132 14.94 -39.35 -6.41
N SER A 133 15.10 -38.25 -5.67
CA SER A 133 16.33 -37.97 -4.92
C SER A 133 16.60 -39.00 -3.81
N LEU A 134 15.56 -39.71 -3.36
CA LEU A 134 15.62 -40.73 -2.32
C LEU A 134 15.77 -42.16 -2.89
N TYR A 135 15.89 -42.31 -4.22
CA TYR A 135 16.10 -43.62 -4.84
C TYR A 135 17.39 -44.28 -4.37
N ALA A 136 17.44 -45.61 -4.45
CA ALA A 136 18.53 -46.40 -3.89
C ALA A 136 19.92 -46.01 -4.42
N ASP A 137 20.01 -45.60 -5.69
CA ASP A 137 21.20 -45.11 -6.38
C ASP A 137 21.49 -43.61 -6.14
N ALA A 138 20.44 -42.80 -5.93
CA ALA A 138 20.55 -41.36 -5.75
C ALA A 138 20.85 -40.92 -4.31
N ARG A 139 20.27 -41.60 -3.31
CA ARG A 139 20.26 -41.13 -1.92
C ARG A 139 21.61 -41.07 -1.22
N ALA A 140 22.62 -41.78 -1.76
CA ALA A 140 23.99 -41.69 -1.27
C ALA A 140 24.59 -40.28 -1.47
N ASN A 141 24.02 -39.48 -2.38
CA ASN A 141 24.45 -38.12 -2.69
C ASN A 141 23.69 -37.04 -1.90
N LEU A 142 22.80 -37.41 -0.98
CA LEU A 142 22.08 -36.45 -0.15
C LEU A 142 23.02 -35.78 0.85
N LYS A 143 22.81 -34.48 1.05
CA LYS A 143 23.48 -33.74 2.13
C LYS A 143 22.87 -34.11 3.48
N GLN A 144 23.71 -34.15 4.50
CA GLN A 144 23.28 -34.37 5.89
C GLN A 144 22.73 -33.09 6.53
N ALA A 145 21.84 -33.24 7.50
CA ALA A 145 21.34 -32.15 8.35
C ALA A 145 22.45 -31.63 9.31
N PRO A 146 22.31 -30.42 9.91
CA PRO A 146 23.37 -29.79 10.72
C PRO A 146 23.73 -30.58 11.97
N GLN A 147 22.72 -31.21 12.59
CA GLN A 147 22.90 -32.14 13.71
C GLN A 147 23.49 -33.51 13.31
N GLY A 148 23.91 -33.69 12.04
CA GLY A 148 24.32 -34.95 11.45
C GLY A 148 23.13 -35.82 11.03
N GLY A 149 23.34 -36.79 10.14
CA GLY A 149 22.26 -37.68 9.65
C GLY A 149 21.38 -37.08 8.55
N TYR A 150 20.20 -37.66 8.31
CA TYR A 150 19.31 -37.29 7.20
C TYR A 150 17.88 -37.02 7.70
N GLU A 151 17.23 -36.02 7.11
CA GLU A 151 15.84 -35.69 7.40
C GLU A 151 14.92 -35.91 6.19
N VAL A 152 13.73 -36.44 6.45
CA VAL A 152 12.72 -36.82 5.44
C VAL A 152 11.37 -36.26 5.86
N ASP A 153 10.69 -35.58 4.93
CA ASP A 153 9.31 -35.14 5.08
C ASP A 153 8.37 -36.20 4.51
N VAL A 154 7.43 -36.67 5.33
CA VAL A 154 6.42 -37.68 4.99
C VAL A 154 5.03 -37.07 5.11
N TYR A 155 4.36 -36.95 3.96
CA TYR A 155 3.02 -36.38 3.85
C TYR A 155 1.96 -37.48 3.82
N GLY A 156 0.84 -37.23 4.50
CA GLY A 156 -0.36 -38.06 4.43
C GLY A 156 -1.38 -37.55 3.43
N PHE A 157 -2.39 -38.37 3.14
CA PHE A 157 -3.58 -37.93 2.41
C PHE A 157 -4.50 -37.09 3.30
N ALA A 158 -5.32 -36.24 2.68
CA ALA A 158 -6.38 -35.51 3.37
C ALA A 158 -7.24 -36.45 4.25
N GLY A 159 -7.45 -36.06 5.51
CA GLY A 159 -8.19 -36.84 6.51
C GLY A 159 -7.42 -37.98 7.21
N GLU A 160 -6.15 -38.21 6.88
CA GLU A 160 -5.25 -39.01 7.72
C GLU A 160 -4.73 -38.17 8.90
N SER A 161 -4.20 -38.81 9.95
CA SER A 161 -3.66 -38.10 11.13
C SER A 161 -2.14 -38.02 11.11
N ALA A 162 -1.56 -36.82 11.27
CA ALA A 162 -0.11 -36.66 11.37
C ALA A 162 0.45 -37.40 12.60
N GLU A 163 -0.25 -37.32 13.75
CA GLU A 163 0.10 -38.13 14.92
C GLU A 163 0.01 -39.64 14.66
N GLY A 164 -0.99 -40.07 13.91
CA GLY A 164 -1.16 -41.46 13.48
C GLY A 164 0.02 -41.93 12.62
N LEU A 165 0.45 -41.10 11.67
CA LEU A 165 1.64 -41.33 10.85
C LEU A 165 2.91 -41.43 11.73
N ALA A 166 3.13 -40.46 12.62
CA ALA A 166 4.29 -40.42 13.51
C ALA A 166 4.40 -41.67 14.41
N LYS A 167 3.27 -42.17 14.94
CA LYS A 167 3.22 -43.41 15.75
C LYS A 167 3.66 -44.64 14.96
N GLY A 168 3.36 -44.68 13.66
CA GLY A 168 3.81 -45.74 12.75
C GLY A 168 5.34 -45.78 12.62
N PHE A 169 5.97 -44.62 12.46
CA PHE A 169 7.41 -44.51 12.21
C PHE A 169 8.30 -44.66 13.44
N LYS A 170 7.77 -44.43 14.65
CA LYS A 170 8.47 -44.73 15.91
C LYS A 170 8.87 -46.20 16.06
N LYS A 171 8.28 -47.11 15.27
CA LYS A 171 8.61 -48.55 15.26
C LYS A 171 9.82 -48.88 14.38
N VAL A 172 10.31 -47.94 13.58
CA VAL A 172 11.48 -48.10 12.74
C VAL A 172 12.73 -47.76 13.57
N ALA A 173 13.66 -48.70 13.67
CA ALA A 173 14.86 -48.53 14.49
C ALA A 173 15.70 -47.33 14.00
N GLY A 174 16.09 -46.46 14.94
CA GLY A 174 16.93 -45.29 14.65
C GLY A 174 16.18 -44.06 14.13
N VAL A 175 14.85 -44.12 13.98
CA VAL A 175 14.02 -42.97 13.58
C VAL A 175 13.65 -42.11 14.78
N SER A 176 13.85 -40.80 14.67
CA SER A 176 13.28 -39.81 15.58
C SER A 176 12.29 -38.90 14.85
N VAL A 177 11.24 -38.48 15.56
CA VAL A 177 10.22 -37.57 15.01
C VAL A 177 10.64 -36.15 15.37
N VAL A 178 10.90 -35.33 14.35
CA VAL A 178 11.37 -33.95 14.48
C VAL A 178 10.19 -32.98 14.49
N VAL A 179 9.23 -33.18 13.58
CA VAL A 179 8.03 -32.35 13.46
C VAL A 179 6.81 -33.24 13.28
N VAL A 180 5.70 -32.87 13.93
CA VAL A 180 4.36 -33.39 13.64
C VAL A 180 3.48 -32.19 13.32
N ASN A 181 2.95 -32.12 12.11
CA ASN A 181 2.13 -31.00 11.66
C ASN A 181 0.78 -31.52 11.19
N GLU A 182 -0.24 -31.31 12.01
CA GLU A 182 -1.60 -31.73 11.74
C GLU A 182 -2.28 -30.71 10.81
N ARG A 183 -2.65 -31.14 9.62
CA ARG A 183 -3.40 -30.35 8.63
C ARG A 183 -4.48 -31.23 8.03
N VAL A 184 -5.70 -30.70 7.89
CA VAL A 184 -6.85 -31.49 7.44
C VAL A 184 -6.66 -31.97 5.99
N GLU A 185 -6.04 -31.14 5.16
CA GLU A 185 -5.85 -31.39 3.73
C GLU A 185 -4.58 -32.17 3.40
N ALA A 186 -3.53 -32.04 4.22
CA ALA A 186 -2.21 -32.65 3.97
C ALA A 186 -1.38 -32.73 5.26
N PRO A 187 -1.71 -33.65 6.18
CA PRO A 187 -0.93 -33.83 7.41
C PRO A 187 0.50 -34.26 7.06
N TYR A 188 1.51 -33.85 7.82
CA TYR A 188 2.86 -34.34 7.56
C TYR A 188 3.69 -34.50 8.85
N VAL A 189 4.72 -35.33 8.73
CA VAL A 189 5.72 -35.57 9.77
C VAL A 189 7.12 -35.42 9.20
N ARG A 190 8.02 -34.80 9.95
CA ARG A 190 9.45 -34.76 9.65
C ARG A 190 10.17 -35.77 10.51
N LEU A 191 11.01 -36.60 9.89
CA LEU A 191 11.67 -37.72 10.53
C LEU A 191 13.18 -37.62 10.31
N HIS A 192 13.96 -37.90 11.35
CA HIS A 192 15.42 -37.90 11.32
C HIS A 192 15.99 -39.30 11.55
N VAL A 193 17.08 -39.62 10.85
CA VAL A 193 17.85 -40.87 10.97
C VAL A 193 19.36 -40.59 10.93
N GLY A 194 20.15 -41.42 11.60
CA GLY A 194 21.58 -41.19 11.79
C GLY A 194 22.48 -41.58 10.62
N ASP A 195 22.07 -42.52 9.76
CA ASP A 195 22.91 -43.03 8.67
C ASP A 195 22.10 -43.48 7.43
N LEU A 196 22.79 -43.81 6.34
CA LEU A 196 22.17 -44.22 5.07
C LEU A 196 21.42 -45.56 5.16
N ALA A 197 21.82 -46.47 6.05
CA ALA A 197 21.13 -47.76 6.23
C ALA A 197 19.81 -47.57 6.98
N GLN A 198 19.79 -46.67 7.97
CA GLN A 198 18.58 -46.23 8.66
C GLN A 198 17.66 -45.44 7.73
N LEU A 199 18.21 -44.55 6.89
CA LEU A 199 17.45 -43.86 5.83
C LEU A 199 16.81 -44.86 4.86
N ALA A 200 17.53 -45.91 4.50
CA ALA A 200 16.99 -46.97 3.66
C ALA A 200 15.82 -47.73 4.30
N ALA A 201 15.91 -48.01 5.59
CA ALA A 201 14.84 -48.64 6.35
C ALA A 201 13.62 -47.71 6.50
N LEU A 202 13.86 -46.43 6.76
CA LEU A 202 12.82 -45.41 6.86
C LEU A 202 12.07 -45.22 5.54
N VAL A 203 12.77 -45.07 4.41
CA VAL A 203 12.14 -44.92 3.08
C VAL A 203 11.23 -46.11 2.75
N ARG A 204 11.67 -47.34 3.03
CA ARG A 204 10.84 -48.54 2.84
C ARG A 204 9.60 -48.52 3.76
N ALA A 205 9.76 -48.15 5.02
CA ALA A 205 8.64 -48.09 5.96
C ALA A 205 7.63 -46.98 5.60
N ALA A 206 8.12 -45.80 5.22
CA ALA A 206 7.31 -44.65 4.82
C ALA A 206 6.47 -44.93 3.57
N THR A 207 7.08 -45.51 2.55
CA THR A 207 6.37 -45.86 1.30
C THR A 207 5.37 -47.01 1.47
N ALA A 208 5.63 -47.94 2.40
CA ALA A 208 4.72 -49.05 2.73
C ALA A 208 3.44 -48.61 3.46
N GLN A 209 3.46 -47.48 4.17
CA GLN A 209 2.33 -47.03 4.95
C GLN A 209 1.22 -46.46 4.03
N GLU A 210 0.00 -47.01 4.14
CA GLU A 210 -1.07 -46.70 3.18
C GLU A 210 -1.50 -45.24 3.20
N GLY A 211 -1.61 -44.63 4.38
CA GLY A 211 -2.05 -43.25 4.57
C GLY A 211 -1.05 -42.20 4.06
N VAL A 212 0.15 -42.62 3.62
CA VAL A 212 1.19 -41.74 3.07
C VAL A 212 0.91 -41.43 1.61
N SER A 213 0.88 -40.13 1.29
CA SER A 213 0.71 -39.59 -0.06
C SER A 213 2.05 -39.32 -0.76
N TRP A 214 3.06 -38.87 0.00
CA TRP A 214 4.38 -38.51 -0.52
C TRP A 214 5.50 -38.63 0.52
N VAL A 215 6.71 -38.98 0.06
CA VAL A 215 7.95 -39.09 0.84
C VAL A 215 9.06 -38.33 0.11
N GLY A 216 9.55 -37.24 0.70
CA GLY A 216 10.60 -36.39 0.12
C GLY A 216 11.74 -36.12 1.10
N HIS A 217 12.93 -35.82 0.57
CA HIS A 217 14.02 -35.37 1.44
C HIS A 217 13.69 -33.97 1.97
N TYR A 218 14.03 -33.69 3.23
CA TYR A 218 13.93 -32.34 3.74
C TYR A 218 15.01 -31.47 3.08
N LEU A 219 14.58 -30.37 2.47
CA LEU A 219 15.45 -29.33 1.97
C LEU A 219 15.76 -28.36 3.10
N GLN A 220 16.93 -28.54 3.72
CA GLN A 220 17.38 -27.61 4.73
C GLN A 220 17.68 -26.24 4.10
N PRO A 221 17.06 -25.14 4.57
CA PRO A 221 17.47 -23.80 4.18
C PRO A 221 18.86 -23.49 4.73
N TYR A 222 19.70 -22.83 3.91
CA TYR A 222 20.99 -22.28 4.32
C TYR A 222 20.90 -20.75 4.39
N ASN A 223 21.79 -20.13 5.17
CA ASN A 223 21.83 -18.69 5.39
C ASN A 223 22.52 -17.96 4.23
N ASP A 224 21.79 -17.12 3.50
CA ASP A 224 22.26 -16.40 2.29
C ASP A 224 21.84 -14.89 2.27
N ASN A 225 21.72 -14.21 3.42
CA ASN A 225 21.32 -12.79 3.48
C ASN A 225 22.27 -11.82 2.75
N ALA A 226 23.56 -12.13 2.72
CA ALA A 226 24.55 -11.40 1.91
C ALA A 226 24.17 -11.30 0.41
N GLY A 227 23.37 -12.24 -0.10
CA GLY A 227 22.95 -12.26 -1.50
C GLY A 227 22.07 -11.07 -1.89
N ALA A 228 21.26 -10.53 -0.98
CA ALA A 228 20.39 -9.39 -1.27
C ALA A 228 21.17 -8.06 -1.22
N VAL A 229 22.07 -7.87 -0.25
CA VAL A 229 22.93 -6.68 -0.14
C VAL A 229 23.78 -6.50 -1.40
N ALA A 230 24.48 -7.55 -1.82
CA ALA A 230 25.29 -7.54 -3.04
C ALA A 230 24.44 -7.38 -4.32
N ALA A 231 23.24 -7.95 -4.36
CA ALA A 231 22.33 -7.81 -5.49
C ALA A 231 21.82 -6.38 -5.67
N MET A 232 21.54 -5.67 -4.58
CA MET A 232 20.97 -4.32 -4.61
C MET A 232 22.04 -3.23 -4.71
N GLN A 233 23.20 -3.43 -4.08
CA GLN A 233 24.31 -2.47 -4.17
C GLN A 233 25.12 -2.66 -5.46
N GLY A 234 25.63 -3.87 -5.70
CA GLY A 234 26.57 -4.19 -6.79
C GLY A 234 25.98 -4.96 -7.98
N ASN A 235 24.66 -5.14 -8.04
CA ASN A 235 23.96 -5.92 -9.08
C ASN A 235 24.42 -7.39 -9.20
N SER A 236 24.95 -7.98 -8.12
CA SER A 236 25.39 -9.38 -8.15
C SER A 236 24.22 -10.32 -8.46
N THR A 237 24.45 -11.26 -9.38
CA THR A 237 23.48 -12.31 -9.75
C THR A 237 23.83 -13.67 -9.16
N ALA A 238 25.00 -13.79 -8.52
CA ALA A 238 25.44 -15.04 -7.90
C ALA A 238 24.93 -15.10 -6.45
N ALA A 239 24.34 -16.23 -6.07
CA ALA A 239 24.13 -16.54 -4.65
C ALA A 239 25.49 -16.89 -4.03
N THR A 240 26.03 -16.01 -3.19
CA THR A 240 27.23 -16.29 -2.39
C THR A 240 26.78 -16.95 -1.09
N ALA A 241 27.06 -18.25 -0.93
CA ALA A 241 26.68 -19.03 0.24
C ALA A 241 27.82 -19.21 1.25
N GLY A 242 27.50 -19.18 2.55
CA GLY A 242 28.39 -19.58 3.66
C GLY A 242 28.92 -18.45 4.55
N SER A 243 29.56 -18.80 5.68
CA SER A 243 30.25 -17.89 6.61
C SER A 243 31.53 -17.30 5.99
N GLY A 244 31.60 -15.98 5.74
CA GLY A 244 32.76 -15.30 5.16
C GLY A 244 32.43 -13.94 4.54
N THR A 245 33.42 -13.28 3.92
CA THR A 245 33.28 -11.99 3.22
C THR A 245 32.19 -12.06 2.13
N VAL A 246 31.34 -11.04 1.97
CA VAL A 246 30.41 -10.92 0.82
C VAL A 246 31.24 -11.14 -0.43
N GLY A 247 30.99 -12.21 -1.18
CA GLY A 247 31.78 -12.58 -2.35
C GLY A 247 31.51 -11.68 -3.57
N SER A 248 31.08 -10.44 -3.35
CA SER A 248 30.57 -9.50 -4.36
C SER A 248 30.67 -8.04 -3.86
N PRO A 249 30.73 -7.04 -4.76
CA PRO A 249 30.89 -5.63 -4.36
C PRO A 249 29.73 -5.11 -3.51
N THR A 250 30.05 -4.38 -2.44
CA THR A 250 29.11 -3.64 -1.58
C THR A 250 29.47 -2.16 -1.57
N PRO A 251 29.40 -1.47 -2.72
CA PRO A 251 30.00 -0.16 -2.91
C PRO A 251 29.59 0.88 -1.86
N LEU A 252 28.33 0.88 -1.39
CA LEU A 252 27.91 1.86 -0.38
C LEU A 252 28.56 1.56 0.97
N TRP A 253 28.57 0.29 1.38
CA TRP A 253 29.24 -0.13 2.62
C TRP A 253 30.76 0.10 2.54
N ASP A 254 31.37 -0.14 1.38
CA ASP A 254 32.79 0.13 1.12
C ASP A 254 33.15 1.63 1.26
N HIS A 255 32.14 2.51 1.17
CA HIS A 255 32.23 3.95 1.38
C HIS A 255 31.74 4.43 2.75
N ASN A 256 31.58 3.53 3.73
CA ASN A 256 31.07 3.81 5.07
C ASN A 256 29.62 4.33 5.12
N ILE A 257 28.83 3.99 4.10
CA ILE A 257 27.41 4.31 4.04
C ILE A 257 26.65 3.08 4.56
N PHE A 258 26.28 3.10 5.84
CA PHE A 258 25.60 2.00 6.55
C PHE A 258 24.20 2.36 7.04
N GLY A 259 23.68 3.54 6.67
CA GLY A 259 22.45 4.12 7.22
C GLY A 259 22.65 5.03 8.43
N SER A 260 23.90 5.37 8.77
CA SER A 260 24.23 6.24 9.90
C SER A 260 23.51 7.58 9.80
N GLY A 261 22.92 8.04 10.92
CA GLY A 261 22.17 9.30 10.98
C GLY A 261 20.79 9.26 10.30
N GLN A 262 20.38 8.12 9.74
CA GLN A 262 19.04 7.92 9.22
C GLN A 262 18.15 7.27 10.29
N VAL A 263 16.88 7.68 10.31
CA VAL A 263 15.82 7.02 11.08
C VAL A 263 14.74 6.57 10.09
N VAL A 264 14.45 5.27 10.06
CA VAL A 264 13.41 4.68 9.21
C VAL A 264 12.18 4.42 10.07
N ALA A 265 11.06 5.05 9.72
CA ALA A 265 9.76 4.70 10.29
C ALA A 265 9.27 3.37 9.72
N ILE A 266 8.64 2.55 10.54
CA ILE A 266 8.04 1.28 10.15
C ILE A 266 6.63 1.24 10.72
N SER A 267 5.62 0.93 9.90
CA SER A 267 4.32 0.49 10.41
C SER A 267 4.08 -0.96 10.04
N ASP A 268 3.94 -1.81 11.06
CA ASP A 268 3.84 -3.28 10.92
C ASP A 268 3.23 -3.92 12.19
N SER A 269 3.20 -5.26 12.27
CA SER A 269 2.51 -6.10 13.27
C SER A 269 3.01 -6.00 14.71
N GLY A 270 4.09 -5.26 14.94
CA GLY A 270 4.83 -5.27 16.20
C GLY A 270 6.29 -5.63 16.00
N LEU A 271 7.09 -5.38 17.05
CA LEU A 271 8.52 -5.69 17.06
C LEU A 271 8.80 -6.45 18.35
N ASP A 272 9.58 -7.51 18.21
CA ASP A 272 10.31 -8.09 19.33
C ASP A 272 11.46 -7.15 19.70
N ASN A 273 11.28 -6.36 20.77
CA ASN A 273 12.10 -5.17 21.01
C ASN A 273 13.39 -5.46 21.80
N ASN A 274 13.53 -6.68 22.34
CA ASN A 274 14.72 -7.11 23.07
C ASN A 274 15.63 -8.02 22.24
N GLU A 275 15.27 -8.33 21.00
CA GLU A 275 16.20 -8.94 20.05
C GLU A 275 17.47 -8.09 19.87
N ALA A 276 18.66 -8.71 19.93
CA ALA A 276 19.95 -8.00 19.81
C ALA A 276 20.04 -7.12 18.56
N TRP A 277 19.37 -7.56 17.50
CA TRP A 277 19.12 -6.84 16.25
C TRP A 277 18.69 -5.38 16.42
N PHE A 278 17.88 -5.09 17.46
CA PHE A 278 17.21 -3.81 17.68
C PHE A 278 17.60 -3.13 18.99
N THR A 279 18.59 -3.66 19.69
CA THR A 279 19.09 -3.07 20.94
C THR A 279 20.46 -2.46 20.77
N THR A 280 21.28 -2.96 19.84
CA THR A 280 22.67 -2.52 19.65
C THR A 280 22.79 -1.40 18.62
N LEU A 281 23.38 -0.28 19.04
CA LEU A 281 23.78 0.83 18.15
C LEU A 281 25.09 1.45 18.63
N ASP A 282 26.06 1.59 17.75
CA ASP A 282 27.30 2.33 18.03
C ASP A 282 27.41 3.56 17.14
N LYS A 283 27.50 4.73 17.76
CA LYS A 283 27.70 6.03 17.08
C LYS A 283 29.16 6.51 17.13
N GLY A 284 30.10 5.61 17.41
CA GLY A 284 31.53 5.90 17.60
C GLY A 284 31.94 6.18 19.04
N ALA A 285 31.04 5.97 20.01
CA ALA A 285 31.29 6.14 21.44
C ALA A 285 31.24 4.81 22.22
N GLY A 286 31.09 3.69 21.50
CA GLY A 286 30.81 2.37 22.05
C GLY A 286 29.33 1.99 21.90
N PRO A 287 29.01 0.69 21.94
CA PRO A 287 27.65 0.20 21.71
C PRO A 287 26.71 0.61 22.85
N VAL A 288 25.56 1.17 22.48
CA VAL A 288 24.37 1.32 23.33
C VAL A 288 23.50 0.09 23.10
N THR A 289 23.14 -0.63 24.16
CA THR A 289 22.32 -1.86 24.12
C THR A 289 20.95 -1.68 24.78
N ALA A 290 20.46 -0.44 24.84
CA ALA A 290 19.23 -0.10 25.55
C ALA A 290 17.99 -0.56 24.78
N ILE A 291 17.10 -1.27 25.48
CA ILE A 291 15.77 -1.64 24.97
C ILE A 291 14.84 -0.44 25.09
N THR A 292 14.17 -0.09 23.99
CA THR A 292 13.19 1.00 23.96
C THR A 292 11.79 0.44 24.22
N ALA A 293 11.14 0.92 25.29
CA ALA A 293 9.79 0.50 25.65
C ALA A 293 8.71 1.16 24.76
N SER A 294 7.60 0.44 24.59
CA SER A 294 6.40 0.90 23.90
C SER A 294 5.72 2.07 24.60
N GLN A 295 5.15 2.99 23.81
CA GLN A 295 4.34 4.11 24.28
C GLN A 295 3.04 4.19 23.51
N ASN A 296 1.92 4.42 24.20
CA ASN A 296 0.65 4.72 23.55
C ASN A 296 0.62 6.22 23.21
N ALA A 297 0.92 6.56 21.96
CA ALA A 297 0.94 7.94 21.48
C ALA A 297 -0.09 8.09 20.36
N THR A 298 -1.19 8.79 20.63
CA THR A 298 -2.26 9.03 19.65
C THR A 298 -1.76 9.94 18.52
N PRO A 299 -1.78 9.49 17.26
CA PRO A 299 -1.40 10.33 16.13
C PRO A 299 -2.25 11.61 16.04
N PRO A 300 -1.68 12.72 15.52
CA PRO A 300 -0.30 12.87 15.09
C PRO A 300 0.68 13.23 16.24
N ALA A 301 0.23 13.21 17.50
CA ALA A 301 1.06 13.64 18.63
C ALA A 301 2.28 12.72 18.82
N LEU A 302 3.45 13.30 19.05
CA LEU A 302 4.69 12.54 19.20
C LEU A 302 4.74 11.80 20.53
N GLY A 303 5.25 10.56 20.51
CA GLY A 303 5.78 9.93 21.71
C GLY A 303 7.18 10.46 22.05
N THR A 304 7.77 9.97 23.14
CA THR A 304 9.12 10.39 23.57
C THR A 304 10.18 9.63 22.75
N PRO A 305 11.04 10.34 21.98
CA PRO A 305 12.12 9.70 21.23
C PRO A 305 13.31 9.32 22.11
N SER A 306 14.04 8.29 21.68
CA SER A 306 15.24 7.72 22.29
C SER A 306 16.43 7.84 21.32
N PRO A 307 17.02 9.04 21.15
CA PRO A 307 17.96 9.33 20.08
C PRO A 307 19.27 8.52 20.13
N ASN A 308 19.60 7.89 21.27
CA ASN A 308 20.80 7.08 21.42
C ASN A 308 20.56 5.57 21.23
N ASN A 309 19.31 5.13 21.12
CA ASN A 309 18.96 3.72 21.02
C ASN A 309 18.81 3.31 19.56
N LYS A 310 19.03 2.03 19.25
CA LYS A 310 18.77 1.47 17.92
C LYS A 310 17.30 1.68 17.50
N LEU A 311 16.38 1.40 18.41
CA LEU A 311 14.99 1.78 18.31
C LEU A 311 14.80 3.22 18.82
N TYR A 312 14.72 4.18 17.89
CA TYR A 312 14.48 5.61 18.14
C TYR A 312 13.16 5.85 18.86
N GLY A 313 12.16 5.01 18.65
CA GLY A 313 10.88 5.05 19.36
C GLY A 313 10.03 3.85 19.02
N TYR A 314 9.11 3.49 19.91
CA TYR A 314 8.11 2.46 19.68
C TYR A 314 6.74 2.99 20.11
N TRP A 315 5.88 3.33 19.15
CA TRP A 315 4.62 4.02 19.39
C TRP A 315 3.45 3.18 18.89
N VAL A 316 2.61 2.77 19.83
CA VAL A 316 1.44 1.93 19.59
C VAL A 316 0.29 2.78 19.07
N GLN A 317 -0.21 2.44 17.90
CA GLN A 317 -1.26 3.16 17.22
C GLN A 317 -2.65 2.83 17.80
N PRO A 318 -3.65 3.71 17.66
CA PRO A 318 -5.02 3.43 18.12
C PRO A 318 -5.57 2.11 17.55
N GLY A 319 -6.04 1.24 18.44
CA GLY A 319 -6.53 -0.09 18.08
C GLY A 319 -5.45 -1.18 17.99
N ALA A 320 -4.16 -0.83 18.16
CA ALA A 320 -3.06 -1.80 18.18
C ALA A 320 -2.75 -2.31 19.60
N THR A 321 -2.05 -3.44 19.67
CA THR A 321 -1.53 -4.07 20.88
C THR A 321 -0.01 -4.04 20.81
N ALA A 322 0.62 -3.61 21.91
CA ALA A 322 2.08 -3.45 21.94
C ALA A 322 2.82 -4.78 21.77
N TYR A 323 3.86 -4.75 20.93
CA TYR A 323 4.77 -5.87 20.64
C TYR A 323 4.10 -7.04 19.93
N ASP A 324 4.90 -7.78 19.16
CA ASP A 324 4.44 -8.99 18.48
C ASP A 324 4.46 -10.16 19.50
N ASN A 325 3.45 -10.21 20.38
CA ASN A 325 3.43 -11.12 21.54
C ASN A 325 2.66 -12.43 21.26
N ASN A 326 2.06 -12.56 20.08
CA ASN A 326 1.24 -13.69 19.68
C ASN A 326 1.61 -14.14 18.26
N ASN A 327 1.73 -15.45 18.04
CA ASN A 327 2.16 -16.01 16.76
C ASN A 327 1.01 -16.24 15.77
N THR A 328 -0.22 -15.84 16.11
CA THR A 328 -1.42 -16.02 15.27
C THR A 328 -2.43 -14.89 15.44
N CYS A 329 -2.90 -14.32 14.34
CA CYS A 329 -4.03 -13.40 14.35
C CYS A 329 -5.36 -14.15 14.58
N PRO A 330 -6.44 -13.44 14.98
CA PRO A 330 -7.79 -13.98 14.93
C PRO A 330 -8.09 -14.59 13.55
N GLY A 331 -8.53 -15.86 13.51
CA GLY A 331 -8.73 -16.62 12.27
C GLY A 331 -7.60 -17.59 11.88
N GLY A 332 -6.52 -17.64 12.66
CA GLY A 332 -5.46 -18.67 12.53
C GLY A 332 -4.37 -18.36 11.50
N SER A 333 -4.34 -17.14 10.94
CA SER A 333 -3.21 -16.69 10.13
C SER A 333 -2.00 -16.45 11.03
N PRO A 334 -0.84 -17.07 10.77
CA PRO A 334 0.36 -16.80 11.55
C PRO A 334 0.82 -15.35 11.34
N THR A 335 0.95 -14.58 12.42
CA THR A 335 1.63 -13.26 12.41
C THR A 335 3.13 -13.44 12.21
N SER A 336 3.68 -14.57 12.65
CA SER A 336 5.05 -15.04 12.43
C SER A 336 6.14 -13.98 12.67
N PHE A 337 5.92 -13.04 13.60
CA PHE A 337 6.84 -11.95 13.92
C PHE A 337 7.19 -11.09 12.69
N HIS A 338 6.16 -10.76 11.89
CA HIS A 338 6.31 -10.12 10.60
C HIS A 338 7.04 -8.77 10.71
N GLY A 339 6.62 -7.89 11.62
CA GLY A 339 7.27 -6.60 11.85
C GLY A 339 8.72 -6.71 12.38
N THR A 340 9.02 -7.78 13.13
CA THR A 340 10.40 -8.13 13.52
C THR A 340 11.26 -8.46 12.30
N HIS A 341 10.76 -9.30 11.41
CA HIS A 341 11.49 -9.71 10.21
C HIS A 341 11.72 -8.54 9.24
N THR A 342 10.69 -7.70 9.03
CA THR A 342 10.80 -6.52 8.16
C THR A 342 11.76 -5.48 8.74
N SER A 343 11.72 -5.25 10.06
CA SER A 343 12.68 -4.38 10.77
C SER A 343 14.13 -4.86 10.62
N GLY A 344 14.35 -6.17 10.81
CA GLY A 344 15.66 -6.78 10.63
C GLY A 344 16.19 -6.62 9.20
N THR A 345 15.32 -6.71 8.20
CA THR A 345 15.69 -6.59 6.78
C THR A 345 16.15 -5.16 6.45
N ILE A 346 15.56 -4.15 7.09
CA ILE A 346 15.92 -2.74 6.90
C ILE A 346 17.24 -2.45 7.58
N ALA A 347 17.32 -2.68 8.88
CA ALA A 347 18.37 -2.14 9.74
C ALA A 347 18.81 -3.09 10.86
N GLY A 348 18.49 -4.38 10.82
CA GLY A 348 18.98 -5.32 11.82
C GLY A 348 20.51 -5.36 11.86
N ASP A 349 21.08 -5.37 13.06
CA ASP A 349 22.52 -5.57 13.30
C ASP A 349 22.72 -6.91 14.00
N ALA A 350 23.25 -7.91 13.28
CA ALA A 350 23.51 -9.25 13.80
C ALA A 350 24.86 -9.32 14.52
N ALA A 351 25.08 -8.44 15.51
CA ALA A 351 26.32 -8.30 16.28
C ALA A 351 27.05 -9.64 16.55
N GLY A 352 28.24 -9.79 15.93
CA GLY A 352 29.06 -10.99 16.00
C GLY A 352 29.50 -11.38 17.42
N THR A 353 28.99 -12.51 17.91
CA THR A 353 29.25 -13.16 19.22
C THR A 353 28.48 -12.55 20.40
N PHE A 354 27.31 -13.15 20.71
CA PHE A 354 26.54 -12.83 21.90
C PHE A 354 27.10 -13.54 23.14
N GLY A 355 27.53 -12.78 24.15
CA GLY A 355 27.90 -13.26 25.48
C GLY A 355 27.70 -12.14 26.50
N ALA A 356 27.45 -12.48 27.77
CA ALA A 356 27.03 -11.53 28.81
C ALA A 356 27.93 -10.29 29.03
N THR A 357 29.13 -10.22 28.43
CA THR A 357 30.10 -9.13 28.61
C THR A 357 30.83 -8.64 27.34
N THR A 358 30.46 -9.10 26.14
CA THR A 358 31.13 -8.70 24.88
C THR A 358 30.08 -8.40 23.83
N TYR A 359 29.92 -7.13 23.48
CA TYR A 359 29.08 -6.64 22.39
C TYR A 359 30.01 -5.97 21.37
N LEU A 360 30.02 -6.47 20.14
CA LEU A 360 30.69 -5.81 19.01
C LEU A 360 29.59 -5.22 18.13
N ALA A 361 29.68 -3.93 17.84
CA ALA A 361 28.77 -3.27 16.90
C ALA A 361 28.97 -3.83 15.48
N SER A 362 27.98 -3.61 14.60
CA SER A 362 28.03 -3.96 13.18
C SER A 362 29.43 -3.78 12.59
N THR A 363 29.91 -4.82 11.91
CA THR A 363 31.23 -4.83 11.28
C THR A 363 31.16 -4.97 9.76
N PRO A 364 30.33 -4.20 9.00
CA PRO A 364 30.05 -4.49 7.57
C PRO A 364 31.30 -4.50 6.69
N THR A 365 32.37 -3.82 7.13
CA THR A 365 33.66 -3.70 6.45
C THR A 365 34.72 -4.72 6.91
N ALA A 366 34.43 -5.55 7.92
CA ALA A 366 35.35 -6.58 8.38
C ALA A 366 35.30 -7.84 7.50
N ALA A 367 36.41 -8.56 7.42
CA ALA A 367 36.54 -9.78 6.61
C ALA A 367 35.59 -10.93 7.05
N ASN A 368 35.00 -10.80 8.24
CA ASN A 368 34.10 -11.73 8.92
C ASN A 368 32.78 -11.06 9.37
N HIS A 369 32.28 -10.06 8.63
CA HIS A 369 31.06 -9.33 8.98
C HIS A 369 29.84 -10.24 9.14
N ASP A 370 28.81 -9.69 9.77
CA ASP A 370 27.61 -10.40 10.18
C ASP A 370 26.68 -10.60 8.97
N LEU A 371 26.71 -11.82 8.41
CA LEU A 371 26.04 -12.18 7.15
C LEU A 371 24.52 -12.02 7.13
N SER A 372 23.92 -11.67 8.26
CA SER A 372 22.49 -11.53 8.41
C SER A 372 22.05 -10.08 8.61
N ASP A 373 22.97 -9.11 8.59
CA ASP A 373 22.68 -7.68 8.69
C ASP A 373 21.63 -7.22 7.68
N GLY A 374 20.80 -6.28 8.13
CA GLY A 374 19.88 -5.55 7.26
C GLY A 374 20.64 -4.69 6.25
N MET A 375 19.93 -4.12 5.29
CA MET A 375 20.55 -3.29 4.24
C MET A 375 21.29 -2.06 4.81
N ALA A 376 20.76 -1.47 5.88
CA ALA A 376 21.26 -0.26 6.53
C ALA A 376 21.48 -0.50 8.04
N PRO A 377 22.50 -1.29 8.44
CA PRO A 377 22.67 -1.78 9.80
C PRO A 377 23.00 -0.67 10.84
N ASN A 378 23.37 0.54 10.42
CA ASN A 378 23.55 1.69 11.33
C ASN A 378 22.36 2.67 11.34
N ALA A 379 21.31 2.42 10.56
CA ALA A 379 20.08 3.21 10.66
C ALA A 379 19.36 2.90 11.98
N GLN A 380 18.70 3.89 12.54
CA GLN A 380 17.78 3.71 13.66
C GLN A 380 16.37 3.44 13.13
N LEU A 381 15.52 2.84 13.97
CA LEU A 381 14.13 2.53 13.63
C LEU A 381 13.16 3.33 14.50
N LEU A 382 12.12 3.90 13.90
CA LEU A 382 10.93 4.36 14.62
C LEU A 382 9.79 3.39 14.30
N PHE A 383 9.33 2.63 15.28
CA PHE A 383 8.28 1.66 15.05
C PHE A 383 6.92 2.26 15.43
N LEU A 384 6.00 2.29 14.47
CA LEU A 384 4.62 2.74 14.57
C LEU A 384 3.75 1.48 14.56
N ASP A 385 3.56 0.90 15.73
CA ASP A 385 2.96 -0.42 15.89
C ASP A 385 1.47 -0.39 15.58
N ILE A 386 1.09 -1.11 14.53
CA ILE A 386 -0.30 -1.26 14.07
C ILE A 386 -0.78 -2.71 14.29
N GLY A 387 -0.01 -3.58 14.96
CA GLY A 387 -0.39 -4.96 15.22
C GLY A 387 -1.63 -5.05 16.10
N ASN A 388 -2.59 -5.92 15.77
CA ASN A 388 -3.79 -6.07 16.58
C ASN A 388 -4.14 -7.55 16.82
N ASP A 389 -3.88 -7.99 18.05
CA ASP A 389 -4.07 -9.38 18.47
C ASP A 389 -5.56 -9.77 18.64
N THR A 390 -6.48 -8.80 18.57
CA THR A 390 -7.88 -8.95 19.01
C THR A 390 -8.91 -8.83 17.88
N SER A 391 -8.68 -8.01 16.85
CA SER A 391 -9.70 -7.65 15.82
C SER A 391 -9.27 -7.85 14.36
N GLY A 392 -8.03 -8.30 14.11
CA GLY A 392 -7.45 -8.48 12.78
C GLY A 392 -5.95 -8.16 12.82
N CYS A 393 -5.12 -8.83 12.02
CA CYS A 393 -3.65 -8.80 12.16
C CYS A 393 -3.03 -7.38 12.29
N LEU A 394 -3.61 -6.39 11.60
CA LEU A 394 -3.15 -5.01 11.59
C LEU A 394 -4.38 -4.08 11.72
N SER A 395 -4.20 -2.96 12.40
CA SER A 395 -5.22 -1.92 12.60
C SER A 395 -4.59 -0.55 12.40
N ILE A 396 -5.04 0.16 11.38
CA ILE A 396 -4.69 1.56 11.14
C ILE A 396 -5.95 2.40 11.03
N GLN A 397 -6.17 3.27 12.02
CA GLN A 397 -7.37 4.12 12.10
C GLN A 397 -7.16 5.51 11.46
N ASP A 398 -5.90 5.99 11.43
CA ASP A 398 -5.53 7.31 10.93
C ASP A 398 -4.15 7.23 10.25
N LEU A 399 -4.13 6.79 8.98
CA LEU A 399 -2.90 6.73 8.20
C LEU A 399 -2.25 8.12 8.02
N PRO A 400 -2.99 9.21 7.70
CA PRO A 400 -2.41 10.54 7.61
C PRO A 400 -1.73 10.99 8.91
N GLY A 401 -2.40 10.80 10.04
CA GLY A 401 -1.83 11.08 11.36
C GLY A 401 -0.60 10.23 11.65
N THR A 402 -0.61 8.94 11.29
CA THR A 402 0.52 8.01 11.49
C THR A 402 1.75 8.45 10.70
N ILE A 403 1.57 8.77 9.42
CA ILE A 403 2.64 9.30 8.56
C ILE A 403 3.16 10.63 9.13
N LYS A 404 2.25 11.54 9.51
CA LYS A 404 2.62 12.83 10.07
C LYS A 404 3.39 12.68 11.38
N GLN A 405 2.99 11.76 12.25
CA GLN A 405 3.67 11.46 13.51
C GLN A 405 5.11 11.02 13.25
N GLY A 406 5.34 10.10 12.30
CA GLY A 406 6.68 9.69 11.90
C GLY A 406 7.49 10.83 11.28
N TYR A 407 6.87 11.64 10.44
CA TYR A 407 7.52 12.78 9.79
C TYR A 407 7.97 13.87 10.79
N ASP A 408 7.08 14.25 11.70
CA ASP A 408 7.32 15.23 12.76
C ASP A 408 8.37 14.72 13.76
N ALA A 409 8.50 13.39 13.93
CA ALA A 409 9.57 12.75 14.69
C ALA A 409 10.96 12.86 14.03
N GLY A 410 11.04 13.39 12.81
CA GLY A 410 12.28 13.56 12.05
C GLY A 410 12.60 12.42 11.09
N THR A 411 11.73 11.41 10.96
CA THR A 411 11.93 10.37 9.94
C THR A 411 11.63 10.91 8.55
N ARG A 412 12.31 10.36 7.54
CA ARG A 412 12.15 10.74 6.12
C ARG A 412 11.97 9.54 5.20
N ILE A 413 11.95 8.35 5.77
CA ILE A 413 11.70 7.08 5.09
C ILE A 413 10.70 6.35 5.96
N HIS A 414 9.59 5.92 5.38
CA HIS A 414 8.58 5.12 6.05
C HIS A 414 8.40 3.82 5.25
N SER A 415 8.57 2.68 5.90
CA SER A 415 8.35 1.35 5.35
C SER A 415 7.01 0.78 5.81
N ALA A 416 6.20 0.28 4.88
CA ALA A 416 4.91 -0.36 5.15
C ALA A 416 4.79 -1.66 4.34
N SER A 417 4.95 -2.79 5.05
CA SER A 417 4.87 -4.13 4.48
C SER A 417 3.48 -4.75 4.63
N TRP A 418 2.45 -3.96 4.34
CA TRP A 418 1.07 -4.34 4.46
C TRP A 418 0.24 -3.71 3.35
N GLY A 419 -0.98 -4.21 3.18
CA GLY A 419 -1.95 -3.68 2.25
C GLY A 419 -3.21 -4.53 2.24
N ALA A 420 -4.25 -4.00 1.60
CA ALA A 420 -5.50 -4.70 1.37
C ALA A 420 -5.71 -4.93 -0.13
N PRO A 421 -6.21 -6.11 -0.54
CA PRO A 421 -6.52 -6.36 -1.95
C PRO A 421 -7.63 -5.41 -2.41
N SER A 422 -7.31 -4.53 -3.37
CA SER A 422 -8.28 -3.53 -3.89
C SER A 422 -8.54 -3.67 -5.39
N GLY A 423 -8.01 -4.71 -6.04
CA GLY A 423 -8.15 -4.88 -7.49
C GLY A 423 -7.52 -3.75 -8.32
N GLY A 424 -6.50 -3.08 -7.77
CA GLY A 424 -5.87 -1.91 -8.40
C GLY A 424 -6.63 -0.60 -8.23
N VAL A 425 -7.77 -0.58 -7.53
CA VAL A 425 -8.59 0.62 -7.32
C VAL A 425 -7.86 1.58 -6.38
N TYR A 426 -7.92 2.87 -6.71
CA TYR A 426 -7.44 3.97 -5.86
C TYR A 426 -8.53 4.30 -4.83
N SER A 427 -8.30 3.97 -3.57
CA SER A 427 -9.26 4.17 -2.48
C SER A 427 -8.57 4.40 -1.14
N GLY A 428 -9.34 4.81 -0.11
CA GLY A 428 -8.92 4.86 1.30
C GLY A 428 -7.45 5.24 1.54
N ASN A 429 -6.63 4.25 1.90
CA ASN A 429 -5.22 4.43 2.23
C ASN A 429 -4.35 4.95 1.06
N ASP A 430 -4.77 4.78 -0.20
CA ASP A 430 -4.07 5.37 -1.36
C ASP A 430 -4.21 6.89 -1.39
N PHE A 431 -5.43 7.38 -1.11
CA PHE A 431 -5.73 8.81 -0.96
C PHE A 431 -4.94 9.39 0.20
N ASP A 432 -4.98 8.73 1.36
CA ASP A 432 -4.31 9.17 2.58
C ASP A 432 -2.78 9.25 2.43
N ALA A 433 -2.20 8.29 1.72
CA ALA A 433 -0.77 8.29 1.39
C ALA A 433 -0.42 9.46 0.47
N ASP A 434 -1.18 9.71 -0.60
CA ASP A 434 -0.92 10.82 -1.52
C ASP A 434 -1.13 12.18 -0.85
N PHE A 435 -2.18 12.32 -0.03
CA PHE A 435 -2.49 13.52 0.75
C PHE A 435 -1.35 13.87 1.71
N SER A 436 -0.82 12.86 2.41
CA SER A 436 0.28 13.03 3.35
C SER A 436 1.60 13.37 2.65
N LEU A 437 1.94 12.63 1.59
CA LEU A 437 3.22 12.80 0.89
C LEU A 437 3.30 14.11 0.10
N SER A 438 2.18 14.59 -0.45
CA SER A 438 2.15 15.90 -1.12
C SER A 438 2.40 17.07 -0.16
N GLN A 439 2.28 16.87 1.15
CA GLN A 439 2.61 17.84 2.20
C GLN A 439 3.98 17.58 2.84
N ALA A 440 4.37 16.32 2.99
CA ALA A 440 5.68 15.88 3.46
C ALA A 440 6.62 15.60 2.27
N GLU A 441 6.93 16.64 1.49
CA GLU A 441 7.67 16.51 0.22
C GLU A 441 9.01 15.78 0.35
N ASP A 442 9.67 15.81 1.51
CA ASP A 442 10.94 15.13 1.80
C ASP A 442 10.82 13.78 2.50
N MET A 443 9.62 13.20 2.57
CA MET A 443 9.40 11.83 3.00
C MET A 443 9.24 10.88 1.81
N ILE A 444 9.86 9.70 1.86
CA ILE A 444 9.58 8.58 0.96
C ILE A 444 8.80 7.49 1.69
N PHE A 445 7.67 7.05 1.12
CA PHE A 445 6.85 5.96 1.67
C PHE A 445 6.96 4.72 0.78
N VAL A 446 7.59 3.69 1.31
CA VAL A 446 7.89 2.43 0.63
C VAL A 446 6.83 1.40 1.03
N VAL A 447 6.04 0.95 0.06
CA VAL A 447 4.90 0.06 0.30
C VAL A 447 5.06 -1.25 -0.47
N SER A 448 4.60 -2.36 0.10
CA SER A 448 4.56 -3.64 -0.61
C SER A 448 3.48 -3.65 -1.71
N ALA A 449 3.72 -4.37 -2.81
CA ALA A 449 2.75 -4.42 -3.92
C ALA A 449 1.51 -5.29 -3.63
N GLY A 450 1.64 -6.30 -2.76
CA GLY A 450 0.64 -7.33 -2.52
C GLY A 450 1.10 -8.72 -2.99
N ASN A 451 0.44 -9.77 -2.46
CA ASN A 451 0.77 -11.17 -2.72
C ASN A 451 -0.33 -11.92 -3.51
N GLU A 452 -1.18 -11.18 -4.22
CA GLU A 452 -2.36 -11.68 -4.96
C GLU A 452 -2.05 -11.98 -6.43
N GLY A 453 -0.77 -12.00 -6.80
CA GLY A 453 -0.30 -12.42 -8.12
C GLY A 453 -0.78 -13.83 -8.48
N SER A 454 -0.81 -14.21 -9.75
CA SER A 454 -0.04 -13.66 -10.86
C SER A 454 -0.89 -12.86 -11.86
N ALA A 455 -2.19 -12.68 -11.58
CA ALA A 455 -3.11 -11.94 -12.44
C ALA A 455 -2.77 -10.44 -12.49
N ALA A 456 -3.25 -9.76 -13.54
CA ALA A 456 -3.19 -8.30 -13.64
C ALA A 456 -4.18 -7.64 -12.67
N GLN A 457 -3.96 -6.36 -12.36
CA GLN A 457 -4.79 -5.56 -11.46
C GLN A 457 -4.91 -6.16 -10.05
N THR A 458 -3.79 -6.64 -9.53
CA THR A 458 -3.71 -7.27 -8.19
C THR A 458 -2.96 -6.42 -7.18
N ILE A 459 -2.56 -5.19 -7.56
CA ILE A 459 -1.94 -4.25 -6.63
C ILE A 459 -2.94 -3.85 -5.55
N GLY A 460 -2.56 -4.03 -4.28
CA GLY A 460 -3.37 -3.64 -3.13
C GLY A 460 -3.23 -2.16 -2.76
N SER A 461 -4.11 -1.68 -1.87
CA SER A 461 -3.99 -0.36 -1.23
C SER A 461 -3.14 -0.47 0.04
N PRO A 462 -2.17 0.43 0.32
CA PRO A 462 -1.86 1.72 -0.34
C PRO A 462 -0.90 1.62 -1.54
N GLY A 463 -0.69 0.43 -2.10
CA GLY A 463 0.19 0.21 -3.25
C GLY A 463 -0.28 0.88 -4.55
N ASN A 464 -1.54 1.31 -4.65
CA ASN A 464 -2.06 2.03 -5.81
C ASN A 464 -1.84 3.54 -5.73
N ALA A 465 -1.42 4.08 -4.58
CA ALA A 465 -1.06 5.48 -4.41
C ALA A 465 -0.03 5.94 -5.45
N LYS A 466 -0.15 7.19 -5.90
CA LYS A 466 0.73 7.75 -6.93
C LYS A 466 2.12 8.07 -6.37
N ASN A 467 2.16 8.53 -5.13
CA ASN A 467 3.33 9.11 -4.49
C ASN A 467 4.19 8.07 -3.78
N THR A 468 3.63 6.91 -3.43
CA THR A 468 4.39 5.81 -2.82
C THR A 468 5.39 5.21 -3.81
N ILE A 469 6.43 4.56 -3.29
CA ILE A 469 7.21 3.59 -4.07
C ILE A 469 6.71 2.18 -3.74
N THR A 470 6.01 1.59 -4.69
CA THR A 470 5.39 0.28 -4.56
C THR A 470 6.35 -0.79 -5.04
N VAL A 471 6.60 -1.79 -4.19
CA VAL A 471 7.67 -2.78 -4.38
C VAL A 471 7.10 -4.16 -4.64
N GLY A 472 7.40 -4.71 -5.83
CA GLY A 472 7.15 -6.11 -6.15
C GLY A 472 8.32 -7.02 -5.77
N ALA A 473 8.05 -8.33 -5.74
CA ALA A 473 9.00 -9.34 -5.28
C ALA A 473 9.68 -10.08 -6.44
N LEU A 474 10.99 -10.24 -6.31
CA LEU A 474 11.80 -11.18 -7.09
C LEU A 474 12.12 -12.41 -6.25
N GLY A 475 12.67 -13.43 -6.91
CA GLY A 475 13.26 -14.58 -6.22
C GLY A 475 14.39 -14.17 -5.28
N HIS A 476 14.97 -15.17 -4.62
CA HIS A 476 16.04 -14.96 -3.64
C HIS A 476 17.28 -14.25 -4.23
N ALA A 477 17.93 -13.41 -3.41
CA ALA A 477 19.19 -12.72 -3.72
C ALA A 477 19.20 -12.00 -5.08
N GLY A 478 20.18 -12.31 -5.92
CA GLY A 478 20.37 -11.72 -7.26
C GLY A 478 19.41 -12.19 -8.34
N SER A 479 18.29 -12.85 -7.99
CA SER A 479 17.29 -13.29 -8.96
C SER A 479 16.68 -12.12 -9.74
N THR A 480 16.43 -12.35 -11.02
CA THR A 480 15.64 -11.48 -11.90
C THR A 480 14.27 -12.09 -12.23
N THR A 481 13.92 -13.21 -11.59
CA THR A 481 12.63 -13.87 -11.80
C THR A 481 11.58 -13.26 -10.88
N VAL A 482 10.49 -12.75 -11.46
CA VAL A 482 9.31 -12.32 -10.72
C VAL A 482 8.64 -13.53 -10.11
N VAL A 483 8.44 -13.51 -8.79
CA VAL A 483 7.77 -14.62 -8.09
C VAL A 483 6.28 -14.66 -8.41
N GLY A 484 5.71 -15.86 -8.40
CA GLY A 484 4.32 -16.09 -8.82
C GLY A 484 3.29 -15.27 -8.03
N PHE A 485 3.52 -15.12 -6.72
CA PHE A 485 2.63 -14.39 -5.82
C PHE A 485 2.74 -12.87 -5.94
N SER A 486 3.81 -12.30 -6.51
CA SER A 486 3.96 -10.84 -6.56
C SER A 486 2.81 -10.21 -7.35
N SER A 487 2.07 -9.31 -6.70
CA SER A 487 0.99 -8.55 -7.33
C SER A 487 1.48 -7.71 -8.49
N ARG A 488 0.59 -7.47 -9.45
CA ARG A 488 0.89 -6.91 -10.76
C ARG A 488 -0.14 -5.86 -11.13
N GLY A 489 0.32 -4.79 -11.74
CA GLY A 489 -0.54 -3.78 -12.30
C GLY A 489 -1.24 -4.23 -13.59
N PRO A 490 -1.74 -3.28 -14.38
CA PRO A 490 -1.79 -1.86 -14.03
C PRO A 490 -2.74 -1.63 -12.84
N THR A 491 -2.75 -0.43 -12.28
CA THR A 491 -3.86 0.01 -11.42
C THR A 491 -5.17 0.04 -12.22
N ALA A 492 -6.31 0.23 -11.55
CA ALA A 492 -7.63 0.31 -12.19
C ALA A 492 -7.72 1.44 -13.24
N ASP A 493 -7.02 2.55 -13.02
CA ASP A 493 -6.93 3.69 -13.94
C ASP A 493 -5.78 3.59 -14.97
N GLY A 494 -5.12 2.43 -15.04
CA GLY A 494 -4.12 2.12 -16.07
C GLY A 494 -2.70 2.61 -15.77
N ARG A 495 -2.42 3.10 -14.56
CA ARG A 495 -1.04 3.46 -14.14
C ARG A 495 -0.20 2.21 -13.96
N ARG A 496 1.10 2.36 -14.16
CA ARG A 496 2.09 1.29 -14.04
C ARG A 496 2.48 1.09 -12.59
N LYS A 497 2.22 -0.11 -12.06
CA LYS A 497 2.64 -0.58 -10.75
C LYS A 497 3.01 -2.08 -10.85
N PRO A 498 3.89 -2.62 -9.99
CA PRO A 498 4.69 -1.90 -8.99
C PRO A 498 5.65 -0.89 -9.64
N ASP A 499 6.22 0.03 -8.87
CA ASP A 499 7.23 0.97 -9.40
C ASP A 499 8.57 0.25 -9.61
N ILE A 500 8.97 -0.56 -8.63
CA ILE A 500 10.31 -1.17 -8.55
C ILE A 500 10.23 -2.59 -7.99
N MET A 501 11.30 -3.35 -8.19
CA MET A 501 11.44 -4.71 -7.68
C MET A 501 12.60 -4.84 -6.69
N GLY A 502 12.39 -5.66 -5.67
CA GLY A 502 13.43 -6.11 -4.75
C GLY A 502 13.36 -7.63 -4.51
N PRO A 503 14.43 -8.25 -4.01
CA PRO A 503 14.40 -9.64 -3.54
C PRO A 503 13.32 -9.82 -2.46
N GLY A 504 12.45 -10.81 -2.62
CA GLY A 504 11.32 -11.03 -1.70
C GLY A 504 10.97 -12.50 -1.47
N SER A 505 11.82 -13.44 -1.89
CA SER A 505 11.65 -14.87 -1.65
C SER A 505 12.80 -15.41 -0.83
N SER A 506 12.47 -16.20 0.19
CA SER A 506 13.44 -16.79 1.11
C SER A 506 14.40 -15.74 1.67
N THR A 507 13.87 -14.55 1.99
CA THR A 507 14.64 -13.48 2.63
C THR A 507 14.82 -13.88 4.08
N ILE A 508 16.08 -14.00 4.50
CA ILE A 508 16.41 -14.32 5.89
C ILE A 508 16.45 -12.99 6.65
N SER A 509 16.05 -12.97 7.91
CA SER A 509 16.10 -11.76 8.74
C SER A 509 15.86 -12.18 10.19
N ALA A 510 15.82 -11.21 11.09
CA ALA A 510 15.46 -11.39 12.49
C ALA A 510 14.27 -12.35 12.65
N LEU A 511 14.50 -13.42 13.40
CA LEU A 511 13.46 -14.23 13.99
C LEU A 511 12.99 -13.49 15.24
N GLY A 512 11.68 -13.33 15.41
CA GLY A 512 11.12 -12.87 16.68
C GLY A 512 10.60 -14.03 17.51
N ASP A 513 10.37 -13.77 18.78
CA ASP A 513 9.64 -14.65 19.68
C ASP A 513 8.67 -13.87 20.59
N THR A 514 8.04 -14.58 21.52
CA THR A 514 7.03 -13.99 22.41
C THR A 514 7.60 -13.37 23.70
N THR A 515 8.92 -13.31 23.86
CA THR A 515 9.62 -13.09 25.14
C THR A 515 10.15 -11.67 25.35
N ASN A 516 9.24 -10.71 25.45
CA ASN A 516 9.57 -9.29 25.72
C ASN A 516 9.95 -8.99 27.20
N ASN A 517 10.94 -9.67 27.77
CA ASN A 517 11.26 -9.61 29.22
C ASN A 517 12.23 -8.48 29.64
N GLY A 518 12.65 -7.63 28.69
CA GLY A 518 13.55 -6.51 28.97
C GLY A 518 15.03 -6.88 29.08
N THR A 519 15.42 -8.08 28.64
CA THR A 519 16.83 -8.50 28.53
C THR A 519 17.17 -8.74 27.06
N PRO A 520 18.27 -8.15 26.54
CA PRO A 520 18.69 -8.43 25.18
C PRO A 520 18.88 -9.94 24.95
N GLU A 521 18.41 -10.45 23.81
CA GLU A 521 18.56 -11.86 23.43
C GLU A 521 19.36 -12.05 22.15
N ALA A 522 19.71 -13.31 21.85
CA ALA A 522 20.64 -13.62 20.78
C ALA A 522 19.99 -13.39 19.40
N PRO A 523 20.72 -12.82 18.42
CA PRO A 523 20.15 -12.45 17.12
C PRO A 523 19.88 -13.69 16.25
N LEU A 524 18.72 -14.31 16.42
CA LEU A 524 18.29 -15.48 15.64
C LEU A 524 17.71 -15.06 14.28
N THR A 525 17.62 -16.00 13.34
CA THR A 525 17.17 -15.74 11.98
C THR A 525 16.08 -16.70 11.50
N GLN A 526 15.18 -16.22 10.64
CA GLN A 526 14.25 -17.05 9.86
C GLN A 526 14.10 -16.57 8.42
N ALA A 527 13.73 -17.48 7.52
CA ALA A 527 13.42 -17.16 6.13
C ALA A 527 11.92 -16.93 5.94
N LEU A 528 11.53 -15.75 5.43
CA LEU A 528 10.17 -15.44 5.00
C LEU A 528 10.13 -15.09 3.49
N SER A 529 8.95 -15.13 2.89
CA SER A 529 8.73 -14.77 1.49
C SER A 529 7.45 -13.94 1.35
N GLY A 530 7.52 -12.88 0.55
CA GLY A 530 6.42 -11.97 0.28
C GLY A 530 6.93 -10.65 -0.30
N THR A 531 6.04 -9.85 -0.90
CA THR A 531 6.36 -8.45 -1.19
C THR A 531 6.69 -7.66 0.08
N SER A 532 6.23 -8.16 1.22
CA SER A 532 6.57 -7.71 2.57
C SER A 532 8.05 -7.82 2.92
N MET A 533 8.83 -8.67 2.24
CA MET A 533 10.29 -8.77 2.43
C MET A 533 11.06 -7.95 1.38
N SER A 534 10.46 -7.69 0.21
CA SER A 534 11.06 -6.82 -0.80
C SER A 534 10.93 -5.34 -0.45
N ALA A 535 9.80 -4.90 0.12
CA ALA A 535 9.61 -3.52 0.58
C ALA A 535 10.68 -3.06 1.59
N PRO A 536 10.96 -3.78 2.71
CA PRO A 536 11.98 -3.39 3.68
C PRO A 536 13.39 -3.47 3.09
N THR A 537 13.63 -4.39 2.14
CA THR A 537 14.88 -4.41 1.37
C THR A 537 15.06 -3.06 0.65
N ILE A 538 14.04 -2.57 -0.05
CA ILE A 538 14.10 -1.24 -0.70
C ILE A 538 14.20 -0.12 0.33
N SER A 539 13.47 -0.17 1.45
CA SER A 539 13.52 0.85 2.51
C SER A 539 14.92 1.03 3.10
N GLY A 540 15.64 -0.06 3.36
CA GLY A 540 17.03 0.03 3.81
C GLY A 540 17.96 0.58 2.71
N ASN A 541 17.75 0.20 1.44
CA ASN A 541 18.48 0.81 0.32
C ASN A 541 18.17 2.33 0.18
N MET A 542 16.95 2.77 0.47
CA MET A 542 16.59 4.19 0.53
C MET A 542 17.32 4.91 1.67
N ALA A 543 17.56 4.25 2.81
CA ALA A 543 18.37 4.82 3.90
C ALA A 543 19.83 5.02 3.47
N LEU A 544 20.42 4.04 2.79
CA LEU A 544 21.77 4.18 2.25
C LEU A 544 21.84 5.31 1.19
N MET A 545 20.88 5.35 0.26
CA MET A 545 20.80 6.40 -0.75
C MET A 545 20.62 7.79 -0.13
N ARG A 546 19.78 7.93 0.90
CA ARG A 546 19.60 9.20 1.59
C ARG A 546 20.88 9.63 2.30
N GLN A 547 21.58 8.69 2.96
CA GLN A 547 22.87 8.98 3.58
C GLN A 547 23.91 9.45 2.53
N PHE A 548 23.96 8.84 1.34
CA PHE A 548 24.84 9.29 0.25
C PHE A 548 24.70 10.80 -0.05
N PHE A 549 23.46 11.30 -0.10
CA PHE A 549 23.20 12.72 -0.30
C PHE A 549 23.49 13.58 0.95
N VAL A 550 23.08 13.13 2.13
CA VAL A 550 23.26 13.87 3.40
C VAL A 550 24.74 14.04 3.74
N ASP A 551 25.55 13.00 3.53
CA ASP A 551 26.99 13.02 3.75
C ASP A 551 27.75 13.75 2.63
N GLY A 552 27.02 14.27 1.62
CA GLY A 552 27.54 15.16 0.60
C GLY A 552 28.42 14.49 -0.45
N PHE A 553 28.18 13.21 -0.75
CA PHE A 553 28.85 12.53 -1.86
C PHE A 553 28.40 13.09 -3.21
N TYR A 554 27.12 13.39 -3.38
CA TYR A 554 26.64 14.13 -4.55
C TYR A 554 27.08 15.61 -4.45
N PRO A 555 27.55 16.26 -5.53
CA PRO A 555 27.77 15.72 -6.88
C PRO A 555 29.20 15.21 -7.12
N GLY A 556 30.11 15.39 -6.16
CA GLY A 556 31.56 15.22 -6.34
C GLY A 556 32.10 13.80 -6.17
N GLY A 557 31.25 12.82 -5.85
CA GLY A 557 31.61 11.41 -5.62
C GLY A 557 32.50 11.19 -4.39
N ALA A 558 32.67 12.20 -3.56
CA ALA A 558 33.38 12.14 -2.29
C ALA A 558 32.60 12.95 -1.28
N SER A 559 32.53 12.48 -0.03
CA SER A 559 31.88 13.20 1.05
C SER A 559 32.47 14.60 1.21
N ASN A 560 31.60 15.60 1.19
CA ASN A 560 31.94 17.00 1.43
C ASN A 560 30.75 17.66 2.14
N ALA A 561 30.95 18.14 3.36
CA ALA A 561 29.90 18.78 4.15
C ALA A 561 29.27 20.02 3.46
N ALA A 562 30.01 20.71 2.58
CA ALA A 562 29.46 21.83 1.80
C ALA A 562 28.44 21.37 0.75
N ASN A 563 28.45 20.09 0.39
CA ASN A 563 27.55 19.45 -0.55
C ASN A 563 26.45 18.62 0.14
N THR A 564 26.32 18.67 1.47
CA THR A 564 25.20 18.03 2.18
C THR A 564 23.89 18.42 1.53
N TYR A 565 23.07 17.42 1.23
CA TYR A 565 21.82 17.58 0.51
C TYR A 565 20.75 16.68 1.12
N ASN A 566 19.62 17.26 1.54
CA ASN A 566 18.46 16.50 2.00
C ASN A 566 17.52 16.28 0.80
N PRO A 567 17.52 15.15 0.09
CA PRO A 567 16.66 14.99 -1.07
C PRO A 567 15.17 14.92 -0.68
N THR A 568 14.29 15.38 -1.56
CA THR A 568 12.84 15.15 -1.48
C THR A 568 12.51 13.69 -1.77
N GLY A 569 11.30 13.26 -1.40
CA GLY A 569 10.73 11.96 -1.77
C GLY A 569 10.74 11.72 -3.28
N PRO A 570 10.25 12.66 -4.13
CA PRO A 570 10.40 12.60 -5.58
C PRO A 570 11.86 12.46 -6.03
N ALA A 571 12.82 13.15 -5.42
CA ALA A 571 14.23 12.98 -5.80
C ALA A 571 14.75 11.57 -5.50
N LEU A 572 14.48 11.03 -4.30
CA LEU A 572 14.84 9.66 -3.95
C LEU A 572 14.16 8.65 -4.90
N LYS A 573 12.87 8.84 -5.20
CA LYS A 573 12.12 8.00 -6.14
C LYS A 573 12.71 8.08 -7.56
N ALA A 574 13.00 9.26 -8.07
CA ALA A 574 13.61 9.47 -9.38
C ALA A 574 14.98 8.78 -9.48
N VAL A 575 15.85 8.96 -8.48
CA VAL A 575 17.19 8.35 -8.48
C VAL A 575 17.11 6.82 -8.38
N ALA A 576 16.23 6.28 -7.55
CA ALA A 576 16.02 4.83 -7.41
C ALA A 576 15.52 4.18 -8.72
N LEU A 577 14.50 4.76 -9.35
CA LEU A 577 13.94 4.26 -10.61
C LEU A 577 14.88 4.49 -11.81
N ASN A 578 15.71 5.53 -11.75
CA ASN A 578 16.73 5.78 -12.74
C ASN A 578 17.92 4.81 -12.62
N GLY A 579 18.14 4.20 -11.46
CA GLY A 579 19.22 3.27 -11.19
C GLY A 579 18.86 1.79 -11.41
N THR A 580 17.67 1.47 -11.93
CA THR A 580 17.24 0.06 -12.00
C THR A 580 18.01 -0.76 -13.06
N ASN A 581 18.22 -2.03 -12.75
CA ASN A 581 18.59 -3.06 -13.71
C ASN A 581 17.34 -3.64 -14.41
N ALA A 582 17.42 -3.84 -15.72
CA ALA A 582 16.31 -4.40 -16.50
C ALA A 582 16.03 -5.85 -16.11
N ILE A 583 14.77 -6.20 -15.86
CA ILE A 583 14.33 -7.60 -15.83
C ILE A 583 14.19 -8.15 -17.25
N SER A 584 13.69 -7.31 -18.17
CA SER A 584 13.64 -7.57 -19.60
C SER A 584 14.10 -6.34 -20.36
N THR A 585 15.04 -6.52 -21.29
CA THR A 585 15.52 -5.43 -22.16
C THR A 585 14.51 -5.07 -23.24
N ALA A 586 13.68 -6.02 -23.68
CA ALA A 586 12.63 -5.80 -24.68
C ALA A 586 11.40 -5.10 -24.08
N ASN A 587 11.08 -5.39 -22.82
CA ASN A 587 9.92 -4.85 -22.10
C ASN A 587 10.42 -4.11 -20.86
N TRP A 588 11.04 -2.96 -21.08
CA TRP A 588 11.69 -2.15 -20.04
C TRP A 588 10.73 -1.69 -18.95
N ASN A 589 9.53 -1.24 -19.33
CA ASN A 589 8.45 -0.87 -18.42
C ASN A 589 7.34 -1.93 -18.47
N SER A 590 7.02 -2.54 -17.33
CA SER A 590 6.04 -3.63 -17.26
C SER A 590 5.15 -3.51 -16.03
N ASN A 591 3.90 -3.93 -16.19
CA ASN A 591 2.97 -4.08 -15.06
C ASN A 591 3.33 -5.24 -14.12
N ALA A 592 4.28 -6.12 -14.50
CA ALA A 592 4.72 -7.21 -13.63
C ALA A 592 5.95 -6.88 -12.79
N TYR A 593 6.77 -5.92 -13.22
CA TYR A 593 8.06 -5.62 -12.58
C TYR A 593 8.48 -4.15 -12.63
N GLY A 594 7.54 -3.25 -12.93
CA GLY A 594 7.77 -1.81 -12.98
C GLY A 594 8.93 -1.44 -13.88
N TRP A 595 9.86 -0.66 -13.32
CA TRP A 595 11.10 -0.20 -13.95
C TRP A 595 12.27 -1.18 -13.75
N GLY A 596 12.05 -2.31 -13.08
CA GLY A 596 13.06 -3.35 -12.85
C GLY A 596 13.57 -3.41 -11.42
N ARG A 597 14.68 -4.12 -11.21
CA ARG A 597 15.30 -4.29 -9.89
C ARG A 597 16.14 -3.08 -9.54
N MET A 598 16.06 -2.58 -8.31
CA MET A 598 16.96 -1.50 -7.87
C MET A 598 18.44 -1.92 -8.00
N TRP A 599 19.29 -0.98 -8.41
CA TRP A 599 20.74 -1.13 -8.40
C TRP A 599 21.39 0.21 -8.03
N LEU A 600 21.85 0.33 -6.79
CA LEU A 600 22.34 1.60 -6.22
C LEU A 600 23.59 2.13 -6.95
N ASP A 601 24.57 1.27 -7.19
CA ASP A 601 25.81 1.63 -7.91
C ASP A 601 25.61 1.82 -9.43
N SER A 602 24.37 1.74 -9.91
CA SER A 602 24.08 2.07 -11.32
C SER A 602 24.26 3.55 -11.61
N ASN A 603 23.95 4.41 -10.63
CA ASN A 603 23.96 5.86 -10.80
C ASN A 603 24.48 6.63 -9.58
N LEU A 604 24.60 6.02 -8.39
CA LEU A 604 25.30 6.65 -7.27
C LEU A 604 26.80 6.57 -7.52
N TRP A 605 27.41 7.70 -7.88
CA TRP A 605 28.79 7.75 -8.29
C TRP A 605 29.75 8.00 -7.12
N PHE A 606 30.87 7.27 -7.10
CA PHE A 606 31.98 7.44 -6.17
C PHE A 606 33.31 7.73 -6.89
N SER A 607 34.08 8.66 -6.35
CA SER A 607 35.35 9.12 -6.93
C SER A 607 36.53 8.18 -6.65
N THR A 608 36.45 7.37 -5.59
CA THR A 608 37.47 6.37 -5.23
C THR A 608 36.93 4.96 -5.44
N THR A 609 36.94 4.48 -6.69
CA THR A 609 36.46 3.12 -6.98
C THR A 609 37.33 2.04 -6.29
N LEU A 610 36.72 0.91 -5.93
CA LEU A 610 37.44 -0.35 -5.65
C LEU A 610 38.42 -0.68 -6.79
N THR A 611 39.40 -1.55 -6.53
CA THR A 611 40.52 -1.89 -7.40
C THR A 611 40.07 -2.26 -8.83
N GLY A 612 40.00 -1.29 -9.77
CA GLY A 612 39.52 -1.61 -11.13
C GLY A 612 39.17 -0.48 -12.11
N GLY A 613 38.79 0.74 -11.67
CA GLY A 613 38.69 1.89 -12.58
C GLY A 613 37.42 2.74 -12.49
N ASN A 614 37.62 4.04 -12.70
CA ASN A 614 36.65 5.14 -12.74
C ASN A 614 35.34 4.76 -13.48
N ASP A 615 34.22 4.68 -12.75
CA ASP A 615 32.89 4.62 -13.38
C ASP A 615 32.73 5.89 -14.23
N THR A 616 32.51 5.71 -15.54
CA THR A 616 32.36 6.82 -16.49
C THR A 616 30.97 7.45 -16.46
N ARG A 617 30.01 6.81 -15.77
CA ARG A 617 28.64 7.32 -15.61
C ARG A 617 28.61 8.38 -14.51
N ARG A 618 27.74 9.36 -14.67
CA ARG A 618 27.50 10.44 -13.71
C ARG A 618 26.00 10.56 -13.49
N LEU A 619 25.62 11.09 -12.33
CA LEU A 619 24.25 11.45 -12.00
C LEU A 619 24.14 12.98 -11.99
N ARG A 620 23.06 13.49 -12.56
CA ARG A 620 22.58 14.85 -12.37
C ARG A 620 21.18 14.80 -11.80
N LEU A 621 20.95 15.60 -10.78
CA LEU A 621 19.66 15.72 -10.12
C LEU A 621 19.17 17.17 -10.22
N PHE A 622 17.97 17.34 -10.77
CA PHE A 622 17.29 18.62 -10.82
C PHE A 622 15.98 18.49 -10.04
N GLU A 623 15.93 19.10 -8.88
CA GLU A 623 14.79 19.02 -7.97
C GLU A 623 14.26 20.40 -7.63
N ARG A 624 12.95 20.55 -7.69
CA ARG A 624 12.21 21.74 -7.26
C ARG A 624 11.08 21.30 -6.34
N THR A 625 10.96 21.93 -5.17
CA THR A 625 9.80 21.75 -4.29
C THR A 625 8.58 22.47 -4.86
N ASN A 626 7.37 22.20 -4.33
CA ASN A 626 6.14 22.88 -4.75
C ASN A 626 6.29 24.40 -4.76
N ALA A 627 6.98 24.99 -3.77
CA ALA A 627 7.22 26.44 -3.69
C ALA A 627 8.02 27.03 -4.85
N ALA A 628 8.79 26.22 -5.58
CA ALA A 628 9.54 26.62 -6.78
C ALA A 628 9.17 25.77 -8.01
N GLY A 629 8.06 25.03 -7.90
CA GLY A 629 7.56 24.09 -8.87
C GLY A 629 6.97 24.77 -10.11
N ILE A 630 6.35 23.98 -10.96
CA ILE A 630 5.89 24.38 -12.28
C ILE A 630 4.36 24.59 -12.29
N LYS A 631 3.89 25.61 -13.02
CA LYS A 631 2.46 25.85 -13.28
C LYS A 631 2.06 25.38 -14.68
N THR A 632 0.75 25.33 -14.92
CA THR A 632 0.19 25.08 -16.26
C THR A 632 0.80 26.03 -17.31
N GLY A 633 1.34 25.46 -18.39
CA GLY A 633 1.97 26.18 -19.49
C GLY A 633 3.43 26.60 -19.26
N GLU A 634 3.98 26.43 -18.05
CA GLU A 634 5.39 26.67 -17.79
C GLU A 634 6.26 25.48 -18.23
N GLN A 635 7.55 25.74 -18.45
CA GLN A 635 8.55 24.70 -18.74
C GLN A 635 9.91 25.05 -18.13
N HIS A 636 10.63 24.03 -17.68
CA HIS A 636 12.02 24.15 -17.22
C HIS A 636 12.93 23.27 -18.07
N GLU A 637 14.07 23.82 -18.50
CA GLU A 637 15.02 23.13 -19.37
C GLU A 637 16.37 22.93 -18.69
N TYR A 638 16.91 21.73 -18.83
CA TYR A 638 18.21 21.32 -18.31
C TYR A 638 19.01 20.71 -19.45
N THR A 639 20.18 21.26 -19.76
CA THR A 639 21.01 20.79 -20.86
C THR A 639 22.25 20.09 -20.35
N ILE A 640 22.50 18.88 -20.83
CA ILE A 640 23.76 18.16 -20.69
C ILE A 640 24.45 18.20 -22.06
N ALA A 641 25.47 19.05 -22.19
CA ALA A 641 26.05 19.41 -23.48
C ALA A 641 26.97 18.31 -24.08
N ASN A 642 27.41 17.37 -23.26
CA ASN A 642 28.54 16.49 -23.53
C ASN A 642 28.23 15.00 -23.31
N VAL A 643 27.02 14.52 -23.63
CA VAL A 643 26.72 13.08 -23.55
C VAL A 643 27.65 12.31 -24.50
N ALA A 644 28.30 11.25 -24.01
CA ALA A 644 29.17 10.36 -24.77
C ALA A 644 28.36 9.26 -25.48
N ALA A 645 28.92 8.70 -26.55
CA ALA A 645 28.28 7.61 -27.29
C ALA A 645 28.38 6.27 -26.55
N SER A 646 27.47 5.35 -26.88
CA SER A 646 27.53 3.91 -26.55
C SER A 646 27.39 3.53 -25.07
N GLN A 647 27.22 4.48 -24.15
CA GLN A 647 26.87 4.24 -22.75
C GLN A 647 25.44 4.70 -22.50
N GLU A 648 24.67 3.93 -21.75
CA GLU A 648 23.25 4.23 -21.55
C GLU A 648 23.04 5.66 -21.03
N LEU A 649 22.11 6.38 -21.66
CA LEU A 649 21.57 7.65 -21.16
C LEU A 649 20.16 7.40 -20.69
N ARG A 650 19.90 7.68 -19.41
CA ARG A 650 18.59 7.54 -18.78
C ARG A 650 18.20 8.83 -18.09
N ALA A 651 16.92 9.16 -18.14
CA ALA A 651 16.35 10.24 -17.36
C ALA A 651 14.99 9.84 -16.80
N THR A 652 14.76 10.08 -15.51
CA THR A 652 13.50 9.78 -14.82
C THR A 652 12.96 11.04 -14.17
N LEU A 653 11.78 11.47 -14.59
CA LEU A 653 10.97 12.52 -13.98
C LEU A 653 9.98 11.87 -13.01
N THR A 654 9.91 12.39 -11.79
CA THR A 654 8.87 12.01 -10.81
C THR A 654 8.35 13.24 -10.08
N TRP A 655 7.11 13.17 -9.60
CA TRP A 655 6.53 14.17 -8.72
C TRP A 655 5.56 13.52 -7.74
N TYR A 656 5.38 14.18 -6.59
CA TYR A 656 4.27 13.87 -5.69
C TYR A 656 3.07 14.67 -6.12
N ASP A 657 2.18 14.01 -6.85
CA ASP A 657 0.92 14.59 -7.27
C ASP A 657 0.00 14.79 -6.06
N ILE A 658 -0.90 15.75 -6.12
CA ILE A 658 -1.89 15.92 -5.05
C ILE A 658 -2.89 14.76 -5.08
N GLU A 659 -3.55 14.49 -3.97
CA GLU A 659 -4.57 13.46 -3.87
C GLU A 659 -5.71 13.65 -4.89
N ALA A 660 -6.17 12.55 -5.50
CA ALA A 660 -7.38 12.57 -6.31
C ALA A 660 -8.56 12.07 -5.49
N GLN A 661 -9.78 12.53 -5.81
CA GLN A 661 -10.95 11.99 -5.13
C GLN A 661 -11.11 10.48 -5.42
N PRO A 662 -11.32 9.64 -4.38
CA PRO A 662 -11.64 8.23 -4.58
C PRO A 662 -12.83 8.05 -5.53
N GLY A 663 -12.80 6.99 -6.35
CA GLY A 663 -13.83 6.73 -7.37
C GLY A 663 -13.66 7.50 -8.70
N ASN A 664 -12.68 8.40 -8.81
CA ASN A 664 -12.33 9.00 -10.09
C ASN A 664 -11.80 7.96 -11.10
N ALA A 665 -12.23 8.06 -12.36
CA ALA A 665 -11.78 7.18 -13.44
C ALA A 665 -10.29 7.34 -13.80
N LEU A 666 -9.69 8.46 -13.41
CA LEU A 666 -8.25 8.74 -13.51
C LEU A 666 -7.81 9.42 -12.22
N SER A 667 -6.77 8.89 -11.57
CA SER A 667 -6.28 9.49 -10.32
C SER A 667 -5.22 10.57 -10.53
N LEU A 668 -4.63 10.72 -11.72
CA LEU A 668 -3.71 11.83 -12.00
C LEU A 668 -4.43 13.18 -11.96
N VAL A 669 -3.88 14.15 -11.23
CA VAL A 669 -4.42 15.53 -11.14
C VAL A 669 -3.51 16.52 -11.84
N ASN A 670 -2.27 16.66 -11.38
CA ASN A 670 -1.25 17.48 -12.01
C ASN A 670 -0.47 16.65 -13.03
N ASN A 671 -0.64 16.95 -14.31
CA ASN A 671 0.05 16.32 -15.42
C ASN A 671 1.32 17.09 -15.81
N LEU A 672 2.47 16.46 -15.61
CA LEU A 672 3.76 16.94 -16.07
C LEU A 672 4.29 16.03 -17.17
N ASP A 673 4.91 16.61 -18.21
CA ASP A 673 5.53 15.84 -19.29
C ASP A 673 7.05 16.02 -19.28
N LEU A 674 7.78 14.93 -19.51
CA LEU A 674 9.19 14.91 -19.85
C LEU A 674 9.35 14.90 -21.38
N GLU A 675 10.02 15.91 -21.91
CA GLU A 675 10.45 15.99 -23.29
C GLU A 675 11.97 16.04 -23.36
N VAL A 676 12.59 15.18 -24.15
CA VAL A 676 14.04 15.12 -24.33
C VAL A 676 14.40 15.43 -25.77
N ILE A 677 15.21 16.47 -25.98
CA ILE A 677 15.67 16.91 -27.30
C ILE A 677 17.15 16.56 -27.41
N GLY A 678 17.50 15.66 -28.32
CA GLY A 678 18.88 15.24 -28.57
C GLY A 678 19.21 15.16 -30.06
N PRO A 679 20.43 14.70 -30.42
CA PRO A 679 20.86 14.62 -31.82
C PRO A 679 19.97 13.74 -32.70
N GLY A 680 19.30 12.74 -32.11
CA GLY A 680 18.38 11.85 -32.82
C GLY A 680 16.94 12.38 -32.97
N GLY A 681 16.63 13.55 -32.42
CA GLY A 681 15.29 14.15 -32.44
C GLY A 681 14.68 14.36 -31.06
N THR A 682 13.36 14.50 -31.03
CA THR A 682 12.58 14.73 -29.80
C THR A 682 11.92 13.44 -29.32
N TYR A 683 12.10 13.13 -28.06
CA TYR A 683 11.55 11.98 -27.35
C TYR A 683 10.61 12.46 -26.25
N LEU A 684 9.56 11.68 -25.96
CA LEU A 684 8.64 11.92 -24.86
C LEU A 684 8.82 10.84 -23.79
N GLY A 685 8.52 11.19 -22.55
CA GLY A 685 8.51 10.24 -21.44
C GLY A 685 7.59 9.06 -21.73
N ASN A 686 8.04 7.87 -21.34
CA ASN A 686 7.31 6.61 -21.46
C ASN A 686 6.98 6.15 -22.90
N VAL A 687 7.54 6.80 -23.93
CA VAL A 687 7.41 6.38 -25.33
C VAL A 687 8.60 5.51 -25.72
N PHE A 688 8.39 4.18 -25.71
CA PHE A 688 9.41 3.19 -26.00
C PHE A 688 9.03 2.25 -27.15
N THR A 689 10.04 1.83 -27.91
CA THR A 689 9.97 0.63 -28.76
C THR A 689 11.03 -0.34 -28.28
N THR A 690 10.64 -1.57 -27.92
CA THR A 690 11.55 -2.60 -27.37
C THR A 690 12.43 -2.09 -26.22
N GLY A 691 11.85 -1.31 -25.31
CA GLY A 691 12.53 -0.77 -24.13
C GLY A 691 13.54 0.35 -24.38
N VAL A 692 13.56 0.93 -25.58
CA VAL A 692 14.39 2.08 -25.97
C VAL A 692 13.50 3.23 -26.42
N SER A 693 13.81 4.45 -26.00
CA SER A 693 13.02 5.63 -26.33
C SER A 693 13.01 5.88 -27.83
N THR A 694 11.83 6.16 -28.37
CA THR A 694 11.64 6.47 -29.80
C THR A 694 11.02 7.84 -29.99
N THR A 695 11.28 8.46 -31.14
CA THR A 695 10.69 9.76 -31.49
C THR A 695 9.23 9.60 -31.92
N GLY A 696 8.44 10.67 -31.78
CA GLY A 696 7.00 10.64 -32.01
C GLY A 696 6.20 10.08 -30.82
N GLY A 697 5.01 9.55 -31.08
CA GLY A 697 4.10 9.08 -30.03
C GLY A 697 3.28 10.20 -29.37
N THR A 698 2.70 9.90 -28.22
CA THR A 698 1.91 10.83 -27.39
C THR A 698 2.48 10.89 -25.98
N ALA A 699 2.41 12.04 -25.32
CA ALA A 699 2.81 12.18 -23.92
C ALA A 699 2.01 11.23 -23.01
N ASP A 700 2.61 10.82 -21.89
CA ASP A 700 1.88 10.07 -20.87
C ASP A 700 0.85 11.02 -20.22
N VAL A 701 -0.31 10.49 -19.86
CA VAL A 701 -1.41 11.27 -19.25
C VAL A 701 -1.95 10.58 -18.01
N ARG A 702 -1.19 9.63 -17.45
CA ARG A 702 -1.63 8.78 -16.33
C ARG A 702 -0.60 8.69 -15.22
N ASN A 703 0.68 8.58 -15.56
CA ASN A 703 1.71 8.22 -14.59
C ASN A 703 2.41 9.44 -14.01
N THR A 704 2.67 9.42 -12.70
CA THR A 704 3.53 10.39 -12.00
C THR A 704 5.03 10.07 -12.13
N VAL A 705 5.36 9.14 -13.03
CA VAL A 705 6.71 8.71 -13.35
C VAL A 705 6.82 8.64 -14.87
N GLU A 706 7.70 9.47 -15.41
CA GLU A 706 8.06 9.46 -16.82
C GLU A 706 9.54 9.18 -17.00
N GLN A 707 9.87 8.20 -17.86
CA GLN A 707 11.25 7.84 -18.12
C GLN A 707 11.60 7.93 -19.61
N PHE A 708 12.83 8.37 -19.85
CA PHE A 708 13.53 8.32 -21.14
C PHE A 708 14.75 7.41 -21.01
N ARG A 709 15.03 6.61 -22.04
CA ARG A 709 16.16 5.66 -22.04
C ARG A 709 16.70 5.42 -23.46
N LEU A 710 17.99 5.70 -23.66
CA LEU A 710 18.76 5.25 -24.82
C LEU A 710 19.90 4.35 -24.37
N THR A 711 19.93 3.10 -24.86
CA THR A 711 21.01 2.16 -24.56
C THR A 711 22.33 2.52 -25.23
N ALA A 712 22.26 3.17 -26.40
CA ALA A 712 23.39 3.67 -27.16
C ALA A 712 23.06 5.07 -27.69
N PRO A 713 23.15 6.13 -26.86
CA PRO A 713 22.88 7.49 -27.28
C PRO A 713 23.90 7.93 -28.34
N THR A 714 23.47 8.82 -29.24
CA THR A 714 24.41 9.57 -30.09
C THR A 714 25.14 10.60 -29.23
N ALA A 715 26.46 10.71 -29.36
CA ALA A 715 27.21 11.71 -28.63
C ALA A 715 26.74 13.13 -28.98
N GLY A 716 26.62 14.01 -27.98
CA GLY A 716 26.24 15.40 -28.18
C GLY A 716 25.42 15.98 -27.03
N SER A 717 24.75 17.09 -27.33
CA SER A 717 23.93 17.82 -26.36
C SER A 717 22.53 17.22 -26.27
N TYR A 718 22.04 17.02 -25.06
CA TYR A 718 20.66 16.65 -24.77
C TYR A 718 20.04 17.68 -23.84
N THR A 719 18.87 18.19 -24.21
CA THR A 719 18.06 19.10 -23.39
C THR A 719 16.86 18.32 -22.86
N PHE A 720 16.77 18.23 -21.54
CA PHE A 720 15.66 17.65 -20.80
C PHE A 720 14.72 18.78 -20.38
N ARG A 721 13.49 18.74 -20.88
CA ARG A 721 12.47 19.76 -20.64
C ARG A 721 11.33 19.13 -19.84
N VAL A 722 11.06 19.69 -18.66
CA VAL A 722 9.90 19.36 -17.83
C VAL A 722 8.82 20.39 -18.11
N LYS A 723 7.62 19.96 -18.50
CA LYS A 723 6.49 20.83 -18.85
C LYS A 723 5.36 20.67 -17.84
N GLY A 724 4.79 21.79 -17.40
CA GLY A 724 3.52 21.80 -16.66
C GLY A 724 2.36 21.73 -17.65
N THR A 725 2.09 20.56 -18.21
CA THR A 725 1.09 20.41 -19.29
C THR A 725 -0.31 20.74 -18.81
N ASN A 726 -0.70 20.25 -17.63
CA ASN A 726 -1.93 20.63 -16.97
C ASN A 726 -1.76 20.48 -15.45
N VAL A 727 -1.58 21.58 -14.74
CA VAL A 727 -1.36 21.64 -13.28
C VAL A 727 -2.52 22.43 -12.65
N PRO A 728 -3.75 21.88 -12.60
CA PRO A 728 -4.92 22.58 -12.10
C PRO A 728 -4.95 22.72 -10.58
N GLY A 729 -4.19 21.87 -9.85
CA GLY A 729 -4.34 21.75 -8.41
C GLY A 729 -5.67 21.11 -8.00
N GLY A 730 -5.97 21.20 -6.71
CA GLY A 730 -7.14 20.58 -6.06
C GLY A 730 -7.85 21.54 -5.11
N SER A 731 -8.65 20.99 -4.19
CA SER A 731 -9.39 21.79 -3.19
C SER A 731 -8.50 22.43 -2.13
N ARG A 732 -7.24 22.00 -2.01
CA ARG A 732 -6.29 22.59 -1.07
C ARG A 732 -5.55 23.78 -1.67
N ALA A 733 -5.27 24.77 -0.84
CA ALA A 733 -4.53 25.97 -1.23
C ALA A 733 -3.15 25.68 -1.85
N ASN A 734 -2.74 26.51 -2.81
CA ASN A 734 -1.40 26.52 -3.43
C ASN A 734 -0.98 25.19 -4.10
N THR A 735 -1.94 24.36 -4.50
CA THR A 735 -1.69 23.08 -5.19
C THR A 735 -1.59 23.21 -6.72
N ASP A 736 -1.81 24.41 -7.25
CA ASP A 736 -1.69 24.80 -8.67
C ASP A 736 -0.24 25.03 -9.12
N ARG A 737 0.72 24.61 -8.29
CA ARG A 737 2.16 24.63 -8.56
C ARG A 737 2.77 23.31 -8.10
N GLN A 738 3.34 22.55 -9.03
CA GLN A 738 3.80 21.18 -8.79
C GLN A 738 5.33 21.11 -8.71
N GLY A 739 5.86 20.67 -7.57
CA GLY A 739 7.25 20.27 -7.42
C GLY A 739 7.54 18.97 -8.15
N TYR A 740 8.81 18.75 -8.51
CA TYR A 740 9.24 17.54 -9.21
C TYR A 740 10.74 17.29 -9.00
N ALA A 741 11.17 16.08 -9.32
CA ALA A 741 12.57 15.74 -9.46
C ALA A 741 12.86 15.03 -10.78
N LEU A 742 13.96 15.41 -11.42
CA LEU A 742 14.49 14.81 -12.63
C LEU A 742 15.90 14.28 -12.34
N ALA A 743 16.06 12.96 -12.35
CA ALA A 743 17.36 12.30 -12.28
C ALA A 743 17.82 11.95 -13.69
N VAL A 744 19.05 12.31 -14.06
CA VAL A 744 19.66 11.97 -15.36
C VAL A 744 20.97 11.24 -15.11
N SER A 745 21.13 10.05 -15.68
CA SER A 745 22.38 9.29 -15.61
C SER A 745 22.91 8.93 -17.00
N GLY A 746 24.21 9.00 -17.16
CA GLY A 746 24.89 8.50 -18.35
C GLY A 746 26.36 8.86 -18.34
N ALA A 747 27.08 8.50 -19.40
CA ALA A 747 28.44 8.97 -19.58
C ALA A 747 28.41 10.39 -20.18
N PHE A 748 28.83 11.38 -19.40
CA PHE A 748 28.99 12.75 -19.84
C PHE A 748 30.49 12.98 -20.04
N GLY A 749 30.93 13.05 -21.30
CA GLY A 749 32.35 13.03 -21.65
C GLY A 749 33.06 14.32 -21.24
N LEU A 750 33.85 14.27 -20.16
CA LEU A 750 35.08 15.04 -19.91
C LEU A 750 35.97 14.26 -18.90
N PRO A 751 37.32 14.43 -18.89
CA PRO A 751 38.20 13.83 -17.88
C PRO A 751 37.82 14.30 -16.47
N ALA A 752 38.27 13.60 -15.44
CA ALA A 752 38.16 13.99 -14.03
C ALA A 752 38.81 15.36 -13.76
N ALA A 753 38.13 16.45 -14.10
CA ALA A 753 38.49 17.78 -13.66
C ALA A 753 37.96 17.96 -12.24
N ALA A 754 38.84 18.41 -11.34
CA ALA A 754 38.44 18.87 -10.02
C ALA A 754 37.30 19.89 -10.14
N ALA A 755 36.38 19.91 -9.19
CA ALA A 755 35.38 20.97 -9.07
C ALA A 755 36.07 22.34 -9.22
N PHE A 756 35.56 23.19 -10.10
CA PHE A 756 36.05 24.56 -10.26
C PHE A 756 35.53 25.42 -9.10
N PRO A 757 36.20 26.54 -8.75
CA PRO A 757 35.95 27.25 -7.51
C PRO A 757 34.53 27.82 -7.43
N ALA A 758 34.09 28.11 -6.21
CA ALA A 758 32.77 28.67 -5.98
C ALA A 758 32.61 30.09 -6.56
N PRO A 759 31.40 30.48 -7.02
CA PRO A 759 31.08 31.88 -7.28
C PRO A 759 31.33 32.74 -6.03
N THR A 760 31.87 33.94 -6.24
CA THR A 760 32.24 34.88 -5.15
C THR A 760 31.42 36.15 -5.21
N ALA A 761 31.55 37.04 -4.21
CA ALA A 761 30.82 38.31 -4.13
C ALA A 761 29.30 38.15 -4.32
N VAL A 762 28.72 37.07 -3.76
CA VAL A 762 27.30 36.78 -3.89
C VAL A 762 26.48 37.79 -3.09
N SER A 763 25.47 38.37 -3.73
CA SER A 763 24.56 39.35 -3.13
C SER A 763 23.13 39.09 -3.62
N ALA A 764 22.14 39.24 -2.73
CA ALA A 764 20.73 39.12 -3.07
C ALA A 764 20.03 40.47 -2.90
N THR A 765 19.25 40.87 -3.90
CA THR A 765 18.56 42.18 -3.94
C THR A 765 17.17 42.03 -4.51
N ASN A 766 16.22 42.82 -4.01
CA ASN A 766 14.88 42.87 -4.57
C ASN A 766 14.85 43.75 -5.82
N ALA A 767 14.39 43.21 -6.94
CA ALA A 767 14.23 43.96 -8.19
C ALA A 767 13.17 43.31 -9.09
N GLY A 768 12.34 44.14 -9.74
CA GLY A 768 11.36 43.65 -10.73
C GLY A 768 10.29 42.71 -10.17
N GLY A 769 9.97 42.79 -8.88
CA GLY A 769 9.01 41.88 -8.23
C GLY A 769 9.56 40.48 -7.95
N ALA A 770 10.89 40.31 -7.99
CA ALA A 770 11.59 39.06 -7.75
C ALA A 770 12.86 39.32 -6.91
N VAL A 771 13.57 38.24 -6.55
CA VAL A 771 14.90 38.32 -5.94
C VAL A 771 15.97 38.09 -7.00
N ASN A 772 16.83 39.08 -7.21
CA ASN A 772 18.01 38.99 -8.06
C ASN A 772 19.22 38.62 -7.22
N VAL A 773 19.89 37.52 -7.58
CA VAL A 773 21.12 37.04 -6.94
C VAL A 773 22.31 37.28 -7.88
N ALA A 774 23.08 38.33 -7.58
CA ALA A 774 24.27 38.72 -8.31
C ALA A 774 25.54 38.11 -7.70
N PHE A 775 26.55 37.84 -8.51
CA PHE A 775 27.79 37.17 -8.12
C PHE A 775 28.89 37.39 -9.17
N THR A 776 30.14 37.24 -8.75
CA THR A 776 31.28 37.10 -9.64
C THR A 776 31.39 35.65 -10.09
N ALA A 777 31.35 35.43 -11.41
CA ALA A 777 31.42 34.11 -12.02
C ALA A 777 32.67 33.32 -11.60
N ALA A 778 32.48 32.04 -11.33
CA ALA A 778 33.58 31.10 -11.14
C ALA A 778 34.37 30.90 -12.44
N GLY A 779 35.71 30.88 -12.35
CA GLY A 779 36.56 30.57 -13.50
C GLY A 779 36.27 29.18 -14.04
N GLY A 780 35.91 29.07 -15.33
CA GLY A 780 35.61 27.80 -16.01
C GLY A 780 34.14 27.37 -16.01
N ALA A 781 33.25 28.07 -15.31
CA ALA A 781 31.81 27.82 -15.39
C ALA A 781 31.22 28.27 -16.75
N GLN A 782 30.34 27.44 -17.32
CA GLN A 782 29.58 27.71 -18.54
C GLN A 782 28.12 28.08 -18.25
N GLY A 783 27.64 27.81 -17.04
CA GLY A 783 26.33 28.18 -16.54
C GLY A 783 26.31 28.16 -15.01
N PHE A 784 25.15 28.47 -14.43
CA PHE A 784 24.97 28.62 -12.98
C PHE A 784 23.60 28.08 -12.54
N GLN A 785 23.57 27.56 -11.32
CA GLN A 785 22.38 27.08 -10.62
C GLN A 785 22.17 27.91 -9.36
N LEU A 786 20.93 28.37 -9.16
CA LEU A 786 20.51 29.13 -7.99
C LEU A 786 19.72 28.23 -7.06
N TYR A 787 20.16 28.14 -5.81
CA TYR A 787 19.51 27.38 -4.77
C TYR A 787 18.97 28.30 -3.67
N ARG A 788 17.82 27.94 -3.12
CA ARG A 788 17.11 28.68 -2.07
C ARG A 788 16.78 27.77 -0.89
N ALA A 789 16.91 28.30 0.32
CA ALA A 789 16.32 27.77 1.54
C ALA A 789 15.45 28.84 2.19
N ASN A 790 14.47 28.43 3.00
CA ASN A 790 13.65 29.37 3.77
C ASN A 790 14.44 29.91 4.96
N GLY A 791 14.19 31.17 5.33
CA GLY A 791 14.84 31.82 6.47
C GLY A 791 16.16 32.52 6.11
N THR A 792 16.96 32.81 7.14
CA THR A 792 18.27 33.46 6.99
C THR A 792 19.37 32.43 6.76
N CYS A 793 20.55 32.87 6.34
CA CYS A 793 21.71 31.99 6.22
C CYS A 793 22.14 31.34 7.54
N ALA A 794 21.81 31.96 8.68
CA ALA A 794 22.09 31.42 10.00
C ALA A 794 21.10 30.31 10.41
N ALA A 795 19.88 30.33 9.88
CA ALA A 795 18.83 29.36 10.20
C ALA A 795 18.79 28.18 9.22
N ALA A 796 19.15 28.39 7.96
CA ALA A 796 19.13 27.36 6.92
C ALA A 796 20.23 26.31 7.15
N ALA A 797 19.85 25.03 7.23
CA ALA A 797 20.83 23.94 7.24
C ALA A 797 21.43 23.75 5.84
N ALA A 798 22.64 23.17 5.78
CA ALA A 798 23.34 22.96 4.50
C ALA A 798 22.51 22.18 3.48
N GLY A 799 21.72 21.20 3.95
CA GLY A 799 20.88 20.33 3.12
C GLY A 799 19.54 20.90 2.69
N ASP A 800 19.15 22.09 3.15
CA ASP A 800 17.81 22.67 2.91
C ASP A 800 17.70 23.41 1.57
N PHE A 801 18.84 23.67 0.91
CA PHE A 801 18.90 24.46 -0.31
C PHE A 801 18.36 23.68 -1.51
N ARG A 802 17.35 24.22 -2.20
CA ARG A 802 16.65 23.62 -3.35
C ARG A 802 16.81 24.47 -4.59
N LEU A 803 16.86 23.83 -5.76
CA LEU A 803 17.00 24.56 -7.03
C LEU A 803 15.77 25.44 -7.26
N VAL A 804 15.98 26.70 -7.58
CA VAL A 804 14.90 27.65 -7.94
C VAL A 804 15.12 28.30 -9.30
N GLY A 805 16.35 28.29 -9.80
CA GLY A 805 16.68 28.89 -11.09
C GLY A 805 17.99 28.39 -11.68
N THR A 806 18.16 28.62 -12.97
CA THR A 806 19.38 28.32 -13.73
C THR A 806 19.62 29.43 -14.74
N GLY A 807 20.87 29.67 -15.14
CA GLY A 807 21.16 30.63 -16.21
C GLY A 807 22.62 30.64 -16.62
N ALA A 808 22.91 31.34 -17.73
CA ALA A 808 24.26 31.40 -18.30
C ALA A 808 25.19 32.41 -17.60
N GLY A 809 24.66 33.32 -16.78
CA GLY A 809 25.44 34.40 -16.17
C GLY A 809 24.74 35.05 -14.98
N SER A 810 25.37 36.10 -14.45
CA SER A 810 24.89 36.86 -13.30
C SER A 810 24.11 38.12 -13.73
N PRO A 811 23.02 38.51 -13.04
CA PRO A 811 22.39 37.80 -11.91
C PRO A 811 21.47 36.65 -12.34
N LEU A 812 21.25 35.70 -11.43
CA LEU A 812 20.12 34.77 -11.54
C LEU A 812 18.90 35.33 -10.80
N VAL A 813 17.69 35.02 -11.27
CA VAL A 813 16.44 35.59 -10.74
C VAL A 813 15.58 34.46 -10.16
N ASP A 814 15.13 34.63 -8.92
CA ASP A 814 14.07 33.81 -8.32
C ASP A 814 12.72 34.54 -8.42
N THR A 815 11.92 34.14 -9.40
CA THR A 815 10.56 34.66 -9.65
C THR A 815 9.49 34.00 -8.78
N THR A 816 9.87 32.98 -7.99
CA THR A 816 8.94 32.21 -7.15
C THR A 816 8.94 32.66 -5.69
N SER A 817 9.84 33.58 -5.32
CA SER A 817 9.92 34.14 -3.98
C SER A 817 8.61 34.84 -3.61
N GLN A 818 8.16 34.65 -2.37
CA GLN A 818 6.94 35.27 -1.83
C GLN A 818 7.28 36.46 -0.94
N GLY A 819 6.55 37.57 -1.12
CA GLY A 819 6.73 38.81 -0.36
C GLY A 819 6.66 38.65 1.16
N GLY A 820 7.56 39.34 1.87
CA GLY A 820 7.63 39.33 3.32
C GLY A 820 8.31 38.09 3.93
N LEU A 821 8.55 37.04 3.14
CA LEU A 821 9.37 35.90 3.56
C LEU A 821 10.86 36.18 3.31
N THR A 822 11.69 35.73 4.26
CA THR A 822 13.15 35.77 4.13
C THR A 822 13.64 34.47 3.54
N TYR A 823 14.57 34.58 2.60
CA TYR A 823 15.18 33.46 1.91
C TYR A 823 16.69 33.56 1.93
N ALA A 824 17.33 32.41 2.10
CA ALA A 824 18.75 32.21 2.00
C ALA A 824 19.08 31.62 0.62
N TYR A 825 20.12 32.13 -0.05
CA TYR A 825 20.52 31.75 -1.39
C TYR A 825 21.98 31.30 -1.44
N LYS A 826 22.23 30.32 -2.31
CA LYS A 826 23.55 29.87 -2.73
C LYS A 826 23.57 29.70 -4.24
N VAL A 827 24.74 29.92 -4.84
CA VAL A 827 24.96 29.74 -6.28
C VAL A 827 26.07 28.75 -6.50
N ARG A 828 25.89 27.87 -7.48
CA ARG A 828 26.92 26.96 -7.97
C ARG A 828 27.14 27.21 -9.46
N GLY A 829 28.39 27.18 -9.92
CA GLY A 829 28.66 27.15 -11.36
C GLY A 829 28.57 25.72 -11.89
N VAL A 830 28.28 25.58 -13.19
CA VAL A 830 28.21 24.32 -13.94
C VAL A 830 29.08 24.45 -15.19
N SER A 831 29.86 23.43 -15.52
CA SER A 831 30.66 23.37 -16.76
C SER A 831 30.51 22.01 -17.41
N GLY A 832 29.92 21.96 -18.62
CA GLY A 832 29.38 20.72 -19.15
C GLY A 832 28.33 20.14 -18.19
N ASP A 833 28.58 18.93 -17.70
CA ASP A 833 27.77 18.27 -16.68
C ASP A 833 28.33 18.41 -15.25
N VAL A 834 29.52 18.98 -15.06
CA VAL A 834 30.19 19.02 -13.75
C VAL A 834 29.68 20.20 -12.93
N GLU A 835 29.26 19.89 -11.70
CA GLU A 835 28.88 20.85 -10.67
C GLU A 835 30.12 21.28 -9.85
N GLY A 836 30.50 22.57 -9.92
CA GLY A 836 31.65 23.14 -9.19
C GLY A 836 31.33 23.44 -7.73
N ASP A 837 32.21 24.08 -6.97
CA ASP A 837 31.93 24.37 -5.55
C ASP A 837 30.75 25.34 -5.35
N VAL A 838 30.03 25.20 -4.23
CA VAL A 838 28.91 26.07 -3.87
C VAL A 838 29.40 27.36 -3.19
N SER A 839 28.76 28.49 -3.49
CA SER A 839 29.09 29.78 -2.88
C SER A 839 28.80 29.86 -1.39
N ASN A 840 29.35 30.89 -0.76
CA ASN A 840 28.83 31.38 0.52
C ASN A 840 27.34 31.75 0.39
N CYS A 841 26.64 31.69 1.53
CA CYS A 841 25.23 32.02 1.61
C CYS A 841 25.01 33.53 1.69
N VAL A 842 23.95 34.03 1.05
CA VAL A 842 23.38 35.36 1.26
C VAL A 842 21.88 35.27 1.49
N ASP A 843 21.31 36.10 2.35
CA ASP A 843 19.85 36.14 2.56
C ASP A 843 19.24 37.51 2.26
N VAL A 844 17.95 37.51 1.96
CA VAL A 844 17.14 38.70 1.70
C VAL A 844 15.69 38.44 2.05
N SER A 845 15.02 39.44 2.64
CA SER A 845 13.56 39.46 2.74
C SER A 845 12.98 39.87 1.40
N SER A 846 12.22 38.96 0.77
CA SER A 846 11.64 39.22 -0.54
C SER A 846 10.61 40.34 -0.47
N SER A 847 10.68 41.28 -1.41
CA SER A 847 9.66 42.30 -1.62
C SER A 847 8.76 41.99 -2.82
N ALA A 848 8.76 40.74 -3.30
CA ALA A 848 7.81 40.26 -4.30
C ALA A 848 6.37 40.39 -3.78
N ALA A 849 5.38 40.22 -4.65
CA ALA A 849 4.01 39.99 -4.18
C ALA A 849 3.96 38.64 -3.46
N CYS A 850 3.25 38.56 -2.34
CA CYS A 850 2.93 37.27 -1.73
C CYS A 850 1.57 36.82 -2.22
N THR A 851 1.52 35.66 -2.88
CA THR A 851 0.31 35.10 -3.49
C THR A 851 -0.19 33.87 -2.74
N LEU A 852 0.34 33.59 -1.55
CA LEU A 852 -0.06 32.44 -0.75
C LEU A 852 -1.46 32.68 -0.18
N GLN A 853 -2.34 31.72 -0.39
CA GLN A 853 -3.72 31.81 0.08
C GLN A 853 -3.81 31.57 1.61
N PRO A 854 -4.81 32.12 2.32
CA PRO A 854 -5.11 31.78 3.69
C PRO A 854 -5.30 30.27 3.89
N ASN A 855 -4.92 29.75 5.05
CA ASN A 855 -5.20 28.36 5.39
C ASN A 855 -6.62 28.23 5.94
N PHE A 856 -7.60 27.92 5.10
CA PHE A 856 -9.01 27.81 5.47
C PHE A 856 -9.43 26.35 5.57
N ASN A 857 -10.13 25.98 6.64
CA ASN A 857 -10.71 24.65 6.79
C ASN A 857 -11.97 24.54 5.92
N HIS A 858 -11.83 23.94 4.74
CA HIS A 858 -12.89 23.85 3.73
C HIS A 858 -14.12 23.08 4.21
N ASP A 859 -13.97 22.11 5.11
CA ASP A 859 -15.07 21.28 5.63
C ASP A 859 -15.59 21.76 6.99
N GLY A 860 -14.96 22.79 7.56
CA GLY A 860 -15.24 23.30 8.91
C GLY A 860 -16.38 24.32 9.02
N VAL A 861 -17.25 24.44 8.01
CA VAL A 861 -18.39 25.36 8.04
C VAL A 861 -19.60 24.65 8.64
N ALA A 862 -20.14 25.21 9.71
CA ALA A 862 -21.34 24.74 10.38
C ALA A 862 -22.55 25.62 10.04
N VAL A 863 -23.72 24.99 9.93
CA VAL A 863 -25.01 25.65 9.72
C VAL A 863 -25.92 25.34 10.90
N THR A 864 -26.53 26.37 11.46
CA THR A 864 -27.55 26.24 12.50
C THR A 864 -28.83 26.89 12.02
N ASN A 865 -29.89 26.08 11.93
CA ASN A 865 -31.25 26.54 11.69
C ASN A 865 -31.80 27.11 13.00
N THR A 866 -31.90 28.43 13.12
CA THR A 866 -32.22 29.11 14.39
C THR A 866 -33.72 29.34 14.58
N THR A 867 -34.15 29.33 15.85
CA THR A 867 -35.52 29.60 16.27
C THR A 867 -35.68 31.08 16.66
N GLY A 868 -36.61 31.82 16.02
CA GLY A 868 -36.84 33.24 16.31
C GLY A 868 -37.86 33.90 15.36
N SER A 869 -38.36 35.09 15.72
CA SER A 869 -39.40 35.83 14.96
C SER A 869 -38.96 36.33 13.57
N ASN A 870 -37.65 36.35 13.31
CA ASN A 870 -37.05 36.98 12.13
C ASN A 870 -36.38 35.96 11.19
N CYS A 871 -36.85 34.70 11.17
CA CYS A 871 -36.39 33.57 10.34
C CYS A 871 -35.03 33.74 9.68
N HIS A 872 -34.01 33.12 10.26
CA HIS A 872 -32.64 33.32 9.81
C HIS A 872 -31.86 31.99 9.78
N ILE A 873 -30.74 31.98 9.06
CA ILE A 873 -29.80 30.85 9.03
C ILE A 873 -28.45 31.36 9.56
N ALA A 874 -28.00 30.77 10.67
CA ALA A 874 -26.71 31.10 11.25
C ALA A 874 -25.62 30.19 10.68
N LEU A 875 -24.54 30.80 10.20
CA LEU A 875 -23.33 30.15 9.71
C LEU A 875 -22.19 30.41 10.70
N GLY A 876 -21.34 29.41 10.93
CA GLY A 876 -20.13 29.55 11.75
C GLY A 876 -18.97 28.74 11.20
N TRP A 877 -17.74 29.24 11.31
CA TRP A 877 -16.54 28.56 10.86
C TRP A 877 -15.32 28.91 11.74
N GLN A 878 -14.19 28.24 11.51
CA GLN A 878 -12.93 28.57 12.17
C GLN A 878 -12.19 29.69 11.45
N ALA A 879 -11.52 30.57 12.21
CA ALA A 879 -10.72 31.63 11.62
C ALA A 879 -9.55 31.04 10.81
N ALA A 880 -9.45 31.40 9.54
CA ALA A 880 -8.29 31.08 8.71
C ALA A 880 -7.11 32.00 9.06
N PRO A 881 -5.92 31.46 9.38
CA PRO A 881 -4.71 32.26 9.45
C PRO A 881 -4.26 32.69 8.05
N ALA A 882 -3.82 33.95 7.92
CA ALA A 882 -3.11 34.40 6.74
C ALA A 882 -1.73 33.74 6.67
N VAL A 883 -1.31 33.35 5.46
CA VAL A 883 0.00 32.70 5.23
C VAL A 883 1.06 33.72 4.84
N CYS A 884 0.66 34.81 4.16
CA CYS A 884 1.56 35.90 3.80
C CYS A 884 1.96 36.74 5.03
N PRO A 885 3.26 36.92 5.34
CA PRO A 885 3.70 37.69 6.52
C PRO A 885 3.25 39.15 6.56
N GLY A 886 3.01 39.74 5.38
CA GLY A 886 2.53 41.13 5.24
C GLY A 886 1.00 41.26 5.24
N ALA A 887 0.26 40.15 5.31
CA ALA A 887 -1.19 40.19 5.34
C ALA A 887 -1.70 40.41 6.79
N SER A 888 -2.43 41.49 7.01
CA SER A 888 -3.18 41.75 8.24
C SER A 888 -4.60 41.20 8.14
N GLY A 889 -4.99 40.25 8.99
CA GLY A 889 -6.35 39.73 9.06
C GLY A 889 -6.80 38.93 7.83
N VAL A 890 -7.83 38.13 8.02
CA VAL A 890 -8.52 37.39 6.97
C VAL A 890 -9.99 37.77 7.04
N THR A 891 -10.57 38.07 5.88
CA THR A 891 -11.99 38.36 5.73
C THR A 891 -12.71 37.24 5.00
N TYR A 892 -14.01 37.16 5.17
CA TYR A 892 -14.82 36.10 4.56
C TYR A 892 -15.88 36.66 3.63
N SER A 893 -16.17 35.92 2.56
CA SER A 893 -17.33 36.12 1.72
C SER A 893 -18.23 34.88 1.74
N ILE A 894 -19.52 35.10 1.58
CA ILE A 894 -20.54 34.06 1.64
C ILE A 894 -21.32 34.09 0.34
N ALA A 895 -21.32 32.96 -0.34
CA ALA A 895 -22.13 32.71 -1.51
C ALA A 895 -23.29 31.79 -1.13
N ARG A 896 -24.48 32.08 -1.67
CA ARG A 896 -25.74 31.38 -1.43
C ARG A 896 -26.37 30.96 -2.75
N ASP A 897 -26.93 29.75 -2.79
CA ASP A 897 -27.73 29.21 -3.89
C ASP A 897 -29.03 28.56 -3.34
N SER A 898 -30.00 28.34 -4.22
CA SER A 898 -31.21 27.55 -3.95
C SER A 898 -31.10 26.11 -4.47
N SER A 899 -29.99 25.76 -5.14
CA SER A 899 -29.69 24.41 -5.62
C SER A 899 -28.59 23.73 -4.78
N PRO A 900 -28.74 22.44 -4.40
CA PRO A 900 -27.68 21.67 -3.74
C PRO A 900 -26.44 21.48 -4.61
N TYR A 901 -26.56 21.70 -5.93
CA TYR A 901 -25.46 21.61 -6.89
C TYR A 901 -24.77 22.95 -7.15
N PHE A 902 -25.19 24.03 -6.47
CA PHE A 902 -24.57 25.36 -6.54
C PHE A 902 -24.41 25.90 -7.98
N THR A 903 -25.44 25.68 -8.81
CA THR A 903 -25.44 25.92 -10.26
C THR A 903 -25.63 27.39 -10.66
N GLY A 904 -26.05 28.26 -9.76
CA GLY A 904 -26.28 29.70 -10.01
C GLY A 904 -26.15 30.54 -8.73
N PRO A 905 -24.97 30.56 -8.08
CA PRO A 905 -24.82 31.17 -6.77
C PRO A 905 -24.77 32.70 -6.80
N SER A 906 -25.17 33.31 -5.69
CA SER A 906 -25.12 34.76 -5.45
C SER A 906 -24.31 35.07 -4.19
N THR A 907 -23.43 36.08 -4.24
CA THR A 907 -22.70 36.53 -3.06
C THR A 907 -23.59 37.42 -2.20
N ILE A 908 -23.82 37.02 -0.95
CA ILE A 908 -24.72 37.72 -0.01
C ILE A 908 -24.00 38.51 1.07
N ALA A 909 -22.72 38.18 1.31
CA ALA A 909 -21.87 38.91 2.23
C ALA A 909 -20.41 38.89 1.76
N THR A 910 -19.68 39.95 2.06
CA THR A 910 -18.26 40.12 1.71
C THR A 910 -17.53 40.86 2.81
N ALA A 911 -16.21 40.70 2.86
CA ALA A 911 -15.33 41.44 3.79
C ALA A 911 -15.71 41.26 5.28
N LEU A 912 -16.29 40.11 5.64
CA LEU A 912 -16.62 39.80 7.03
C LEU A 912 -15.34 39.59 7.84
N ALA A 913 -15.14 40.34 8.92
CA ALA A 913 -14.00 40.16 9.83
C ALA A 913 -14.28 39.17 10.98
N VAL A 914 -15.51 38.66 11.03
CA VAL A 914 -16.00 37.70 12.02
C VAL A 914 -16.11 36.31 11.39
N THR A 915 -16.15 35.27 12.23
CA THR A 915 -16.25 33.88 11.79
C THR A 915 -17.67 33.32 11.90
N THR A 916 -18.65 34.21 11.94
CA THR A 916 -20.07 33.89 11.95
C THR A 916 -20.80 34.82 11.01
N TYR A 917 -21.92 34.36 10.47
CA TYR A 917 -22.81 35.19 9.70
C TYR A 917 -24.25 34.76 9.91
N ASP A 918 -25.13 35.75 9.88
CA ASP A 918 -26.55 35.53 10.08
C ASP A 918 -27.30 35.96 8.82
N ASP A 919 -27.81 34.99 8.07
CA ASP A 919 -28.60 35.24 6.86
C ASP A 919 -30.08 35.40 7.24
N THR A 920 -30.53 36.65 7.31
CA THR A 920 -31.93 37.01 7.61
C THR A 920 -32.79 37.19 6.35
N ASP A 921 -32.21 37.12 5.14
CA ASP A 921 -32.93 37.28 3.86
C ASP A 921 -33.38 35.92 3.34
N VAL A 922 -34.09 35.17 4.19
CA VAL A 922 -34.50 33.80 3.93
C VAL A 922 -35.95 33.58 4.37
N ALA A 923 -36.67 32.77 3.60
CA ALA A 923 -38.06 32.45 3.89
C ALA A 923 -38.15 31.15 4.71
N LEU A 924 -39.18 31.07 5.57
CA LEU A 924 -39.49 29.86 6.32
C LEU A 924 -39.59 28.64 5.39
N GLY A 925 -38.94 27.55 5.79
CA GLY A 925 -39.06 26.28 5.08
C GLY A 925 -38.71 26.38 3.59
N GLN A 926 -37.59 27.04 3.27
CA GLN A 926 -36.96 27.02 1.95
C GLN A 926 -35.46 26.74 2.15
N PRO A 927 -34.92 25.61 1.67
CA PRO A 927 -33.51 25.31 1.84
C PRO A 927 -32.64 26.30 1.06
N LYS A 928 -31.56 26.73 1.71
CA LYS A 928 -30.48 27.52 1.12
C LYS A 928 -29.17 26.80 1.30
N TYR A 929 -28.32 26.92 0.29
CA TYR A 929 -27.03 26.26 0.20
C TYR A 929 -25.94 27.31 0.21
N TYR A 930 -24.91 27.12 1.03
CA TYR A 930 -23.89 28.13 1.30
C TYR A 930 -22.49 27.63 1.01
N ARG A 931 -21.62 28.57 0.63
CA ARG A 931 -20.16 28.42 0.63
C ARG A 931 -19.52 29.64 1.28
N VAL A 932 -18.45 29.40 2.03
CA VAL A 932 -17.62 30.44 2.64
C VAL A 932 -16.27 30.46 1.93
N THR A 933 -15.76 31.64 1.61
CA THR A 933 -14.43 31.85 1.05
C THR A 933 -13.64 32.78 1.95
N ALA A 934 -12.41 32.40 2.31
CA ALA A 934 -11.50 33.22 3.11
C ALA A 934 -10.53 33.99 2.21
N THR A 935 -10.36 35.28 2.47
CA THR A 935 -9.50 36.19 1.68
C THR A 935 -8.64 37.03 2.61
N ASP A 936 -7.32 37.01 2.43
CA ASP A 936 -6.42 37.88 3.20
C ASP A 936 -6.48 39.35 2.75
N SER A 937 -5.85 40.26 3.50
CA SER A 937 -5.78 41.68 3.14
C SER A 937 -4.93 41.99 1.91
N LEU A 938 -4.21 41.02 1.34
CA LEU A 938 -3.51 41.16 0.06
C LEU A 938 -4.40 40.73 -1.12
N GLY A 939 -5.61 40.22 -0.85
CA GLY A 939 -6.57 39.77 -1.84
C GLY A 939 -6.43 38.28 -2.22
N ASN A 940 -5.54 37.53 -1.55
CA ASN A 940 -5.38 36.11 -1.81
C ASN A 940 -6.55 35.35 -1.21
N SER A 941 -7.27 34.58 -2.02
CA SER A 941 -8.46 33.84 -1.60
C SER A 941 -8.18 32.34 -1.59
N ALA A 942 -8.51 31.67 -0.48
CA ALA A 942 -8.53 30.22 -0.40
C ALA A 942 -9.64 29.63 -1.30
N PRO A 943 -9.59 28.34 -1.65
CA PRO A 943 -10.75 27.68 -2.26
C PRO A 943 -12.00 27.80 -1.37
N ALA A 944 -13.19 27.71 -1.96
CA ALA A 944 -14.43 27.82 -1.20
C ALA A 944 -14.65 26.59 -0.30
N SER A 945 -15.46 26.71 0.76
CA SER A 945 -15.87 25.59 1.58
C SER A 945 -16.68 24.54 0.80
N ALA A 946 -16.86 23.37 1.41
CA ALA A 946 -17.94 22.45 1.03
C ALA A 946 -19.31 23.16 1.04
N ILE A 947 -20.26 22.63 0.28
CA ILE A 947 -21.63 23.14 0.24
C ILE A 947 -22.34 22.68 1.51
N VAL A 948 -22.89 23.63 2.26
CA VAL A 948 -23.67 23.33 3.46
C VAL A 948 -25.10 23.82 3.30
N ALA A 949 -26.08 23.09 3.82
CA ALA A 949 -27.50 23.37 3.66
C ALA A 949 -28.14 23.82 4.98
N GLY A 950 -29.13 24.71 4.91
CA GLY A 950 -29.97 25.12 6.03
C GLY A 950 -31.34 25.60 5.59
N SER A 951 -32.32 25.51 6.49
CA SER A 951 -33.70 26.00 6.32
C SER A 951 -34.18 26.68 7.61
N PRO A 952 -34.74 27.90 7.57
CA PRO A 952 -35.22 28.57 8.78
C PRO A 952 -36.41 27.81 9.41
N VAL A 953 -36.44 27.71 10.73
CA VAL A 953 -37.45 26.96 11.51
C VAL A 953 -38.51 27.82 12.22
N GLY A 954 -38.46 29.15 12.08
CA GLY A 954 -39.46 30.08 12.63
C GLY A 954 -39.43 30.25 14.16
N PRO A 955 -40.30 31.10 14.75
CA PRO A 955 -40.22 31.52 16.15
C PRO A 955 -40.49 30.43 17.19
N ASN A 956 -41.24 29.39 16.83
CA ASN A 956 -41.65 28.33 17.76
C ASN A 956 -40.79 27.06 17.65
N GLY A 957 -39.75 27.08 16.80
CA GLY A 957 -38.99 25.88 16.44
C GLY A 957 -39.87 24.84 15.75
N VAL A 958 -39.37 23.59 15.69
CA VAL A 958 -40.09 22.51 15.02
C VAL A 958 -40.96 21.76 16.02
N ASP A 959 -42.28 21.92 15.92
CA ASP A 959 -43.27 21.15 16.69
C ASP A 959 -43.45 19.75 16.06
N GLY A 960 -43.62 18.72 16.90
CA GLY A 960 -43.81 17.34 16.45
C GLY A 960 -45.13 17.06 15.76
N ASN A 961 -45.99 18.06 15.52
CA ASN A 961 -47.16 17.98 14.65
C ASN A 961 -46.92 18.46 13.21
N ASP A 962 -45.86 19.26 13.01
CA ASP A 962 -45.54 19.96 11.75
C ASP A 962 -44.09 19.68 11.28
N TYR A 963 -43.38 18.73 11.91
CA TYR A 963 -42.04 18.31 11.46
C TYR A 963 -42.17 17.53 10.16
N VAL A 964 -41.91 18.20 9.04
CA VAL A 964 -41.79 17.59 7.71
C VAL A 964 -40.44 17.95 7.11
N GLU A 965 -39.67 16.94 6.76
CA GLU A 965 -38.34 17.04 6.15
C GLU A 965 -38.28 16.16 4.90
N ASN A 966 -38.19 16.81 3.73
CA ASN A 966 -38.33 16.14 2.42
C ASN A 966 -37.29 16.55 1.39
N ALA A 967 -36.16 17.15 1.81
CA ALA A 967 -35.05 17.62 0.98
C ALA A 967 -35.36 18.69 -0.10
N ASP A 968 -36.54 18.70 -0.74
CA ASP A 968 -36.97 19.78 -1.63
C ASP A 968 -37.51 21.00 -0.89
N PRO A 969 -38.54 20.87 -0.02
CA PRO A 969 -39.12 22.04 0.62
C PRO A 969 -38.35 22.41 1.89
N THR A 970 -37.71 21.46 2.56
CA THR A 970 -37.12 21.66 3.90
C THR A 970 -35.93 20.73 4.12
N VAL A 971 -34.86 21.30 4.67
CA VAL A 971 -33.66 20.62 5.18
C VAL A 971 -33.36 21.20 6.55
N TYR A 972 -33.79 20.50 7.60
CA TYR A 972 -33.60 20.90 8.99
C TYR A 972 -32.43 20.18 9.65
N SER A 973 -32.18 18.95 9.21
CA SER A 973 -31.15 18.09 9.75
C SER A 973 -29.75 18.59 9.43
N THR A 974 -28.85 18.47 10.41
CA THR A 974 -27.42 18.60 10.18
C THR A 974 -26.92 17.34 9.50
N LEU A 975 -26.24 17.51 8.36
CA LEU A 975 -25.71 16.42 7.54
C LEU A 975 -24.20 16.34 7.75
N GLU A 976 -23.71 15.23 8.31
CA GLU A 976 -22.27 14.94 8.34
C GLU A 976 -21.86 14.26 7.04
N SER A 977 -20.72 14.65 6.45
CA SER A 977 -20.20 14.01 5.24
C SER A 977 -20.13 12.48 5.43
N PRO A 978 -20.57 11.66 4.45
CA PRO A 978 -20.99 12.00 3.09
C PRO A 978 -22.51 12.26 2.93
N TRP A 979 -23.27 12.46 4.02
CA TRP A 979 -24.69 12.81 3.91
C TRP A 979 -24.89 14.11 3.15
N ARG A 980 -25.83 14.09 2.21
CA ARG A 980 -26.11 15.24 1.32
C ARG A 980 -27.49 15.16 0.72
N VAL A 981 -27.92 16.28 0.16
CA VAL A 981 -29.12 16.35 -0.70
C VAL A 981 -28.71 15.96 -2.13
N THR A 982 -29.47 15.06 -2.75
CA THR A 982 -29.23 14.53 -4.11
C THR A 982 -30.51 14.44 -4.93
N ASN A 983 -30.39 14.45 -6.26
CA ASN A 983 -31.49 14.13 -7.19
C ASN A 983 -31.34 12.74 -7.86
N THR A 984 -30.42 11.89 -7.39
CA THR A 984 -30.19 10.55 -7.98
C THR A 984 -31.34 9.58 -7.77
N ALA A 985 -32.08 9.75 -6.68
CA ALA A 985 -33.32 9.07 -6.38
C ALA A 985 -34.17 9.95 -5.47
N ALA A 986 -35.48 9.90 -5.63
CA ALA A 986 -36.43 10.53 -4.71
C ALA A 986 -37.72 9.71 -4.66
N ALA A 987 -38.36 9.66 -3.50
CA ALA A 987 -39.64 9.00 -3.29
C ALA A 987 -40.80 9.95 -3.61
N SER A 988 -40.61 11.25 -3.38
CA SER A 988 -41.47 12.34 -3.81
C SER A 988 -40.60 13.52 -4.27
N GLY A 989 -41.16 14.47 -5.02
CA GLY A 989 -40.38 15.64 -5.46
C GLY A 989 -39.20 15.32 -6.40
N THR A 990 -38.09 16.04 -6.22
CA THR A 990 -36.87 15.97 -7.04
C THR A 990 -35.68 15.47 -6.23
N TYR A 991 -35.62 15.81 -4.93
CA TYR A 991 -34.47 15.59 -4.08
C TYR A 991 -34.76 14.63 -2.93
N SER A 992 -33.73 13.94 -2.44
CA SER A 992 -33.77 13.18 -1.19
C SER A 992 -32.43 13.29 -0.45
N PHE A 993 -32.36 12.77 0.78
CA PHE A 993 -31.11 12.66 1.53
C PHE A 993 -30.38 11.38 1.15
N HIS A 994 -29.09 11.45 0.94
CA HIS A 994 -28.28 10.30 0.54
C HIS A 994 -26.96 10.23 1.30
N ALA A 995 -26.62 9.04 1.81
CA ALA A 995 -25.36 8.77 2.51
C ALA A 995 -24.29 8.26 1.53
N GLY A 996 -23.84 9.13 0.62
CA GLY A 996 -22.84 8.77 -0.39
C GLY A 996 -22.67 9.81 -1.50
N PRO A 997 -21.59 9.73 -2.31
CA PRO A 997 -21.42 10.56 -3.48
C PRO A 997 -22.34 10.13 -4.63
N ASP A 998 -22.70 11.06 -5.52
CA ASP A 998 -23.57 10.74 -6.66
C ASP A 998 -22.79 9.93 -7.69
N GLY A 999 -23.42 8.85 -8.18
CA GLY A 999 -22.87 8.04 -9.26
C GLY A 999 -21.74 7.10 -8.86
N THR A 1000 -21.42 6.99 -7.57
CA THR A 1000 -20.46 6.02 -7.01
C THR A 1000 -21.09 5.22 -5.88
N THR A 1001 -20.34 4.28 -5.30
CA THR A 1001 -20.74 3.57 -4.07
C THR A 1001 -20.44 4.43 -2.83
N TYR A 1002 -21.02 4.06 -1.68
CA TYR A 1002 -20.71 4.71 -0.40
C TYR A 1002 -19.28 4.38 0.06
N PRO A 1003 -18.65 5.22 0.91
CA PRO A 1003 -17.31 4.94 1.44
C PRO A 1003 -17.31 3.84 2.52
N ALA A 1004 -16.31 2.97 2.51
CA ALA A 1004 -16.04 2.02 3.58
C ALA A 1004 -15.60 2.70 4.90
N ASN A 1005 -15.74 1.97 6.01
CA ASN A 1005 -15.30 2.34 7.35
C ASN A 1005 -15.79 3.72 7.84
N VAL A 1006 -17.00 4.13 7.47
CA VAL A 1006 -17.56 5.41 7.93
C VAL A 1006 -18.58 5.22 9.05
N CYS A 1007 -18.52 6.10 10.05
CA CYS A 1007 -19.54 6.28 11.06
C CYS A 1007 -20.04 7.73 11.01
N THR A 1008 -21.16 7.96 10.34
CA THR A 1008 -21.63 9.32 9.98
C THR A 1008 -23.13 9.48 10.22
N THR A 1009 -23.57 10.69 10.52
CA THR A 1009 -24.96 10.94 10.93
C THR A 1009 -25.68 12.02 10.12
N MET A 1010 -26.97 11.79 9.90
CA MET A 1010 -27.94 12.83 9.64
C MET A 1010 -28.74 13.06 10.92
N THR A 1011 -28.62 14.23 11.53
CA THR A 1011 -29.18 14.52 12.86
C THR A 1011 -30.21 15.64 12.80
N SER A 1012 -31.42 15.37 13.28
CA SER A 1012 -32.52 16.34 13.36
C SER A 1012 -32.19 17.50 14.32
N PRO A 1013 -32.88 18.65 14.19
CA PRO A 1013 -32.94 19.62 15.28
C PRO A 1013 -33.65 19.03 16.51
N THR A 1014 -33.72 19.81 17.59
CA THR A 1014 -34.56 19.46 18.75
C THR A 1014 -36.04 19.57 18.36
N ILE A 1015 -36.79 18.50 18.61
CA ILE A 1015 -38.21 18.36 18.28
C ILE A 1015 -39.01 18.15 19.58
N ALA A 1016 -40.07 18.91 19.78
CA ALA A 1016 -41.00 18.69 20.89
C ALA A 1016 -41.97 17.54 20.53
N VAL A 1017 -41.89 16.41 21.23
CA VAL A 1017 -42.73 15.24 20.93
C VAL A 1017 -44.09 15.40 21.59
N GLN A 1018 -45.17 15.27 20.81
CA GLN A 1018 -46.53 15.35 21.31
C GLN A 1018 -47.13 13.98 21.65
N ALA A 1019 -48.22 13.98 22.42
CA ALA A 1019 -48.95 12.75 22.71
C ALA A 1019 -49.49 12.12 21.41
N GLY A 1020 -49.15 10.85 21.17
CA GLY A 1020 -49.57 10.11 19.98
C GLY A 1020 -48.75 10.38 18.72
N ALA A 1021 -47.62 11.08 18.81
CA ALA A 1021 -46.72 11.33 17.67
C ALA A 1021 -46.14 10.02 17.08
N VAL A 1022 -46.15 9.92 15.75
CA VAL A 1022 -45.60 8.83 14.96
C VAL A 1022 -44.60 9.41 13.97
N LEU A 1023 -43.35 8.95 14.03
CA LEU A 1023 -42.35 9.22 13.01
C LEU A 1023 -42.68 8.35 11.80
N SER A 1024 -42.66 8.92 10.61
CA SER A 1024 -42.83 8.22 9.34
C SER A 1024 -41.76 8.70 8.37
N PHE A 1025 -41.26 7.81 7.53
CA PHE A 1025 -40.26 8.13 6.51
C PHE A 1025 -40.26 7.05 5.43
N LYS A 1026 -39.67 7.34 4.29
CA LYS A 1026 -39.35 6.35 3.26
C LYS A 1026 -37.85 6.16 3.18
N ALA A 1027 -37.43 4.91 3.16
CA ALA A 1027 -36.04 4.56 2.94
C ALA A 1027 -35.91 3.69 1.69
N ARG A 1028 -34.93 4.01 0.85
CA ARG A 1028 -34.41 3.14 -0.21
C ARG A 1028 -32.99 2.81 0.16
N TYR A 1029 -32.58 1.56 0.11
CA TYR A 1029 -31.21 1.19 0.41
C TYR A 1029 -30.74 -0.02 -0.38
N ASP A 1030 -29.46 0.00 -0.70
CA ASP A 1030 -28.65 -1.12 -1.15
C ASP A 1030 -27.34 -1.00 -0.38
N ILE A 1031 -27.30 -1.69 0.75
CA ILE A 1031 -26.25 -1.66 1.78
C ILE A 1031 -25.84 -3.11 2.03
N GLU A 1032 -24.55 -3.40 2.21
CA GLU A 1032 -24.08 -4.77 2.41
C GLU A 1032 -24.91 -5.53 3.45
N TYR A 1033 -25.51 -6.66 3.03
CA TYR A 1033 -26.41 -7.42 3.87
C TYR A 1033 -25.70 -7.94 5.12
N GLN A 1034 -26.16 -7.50 6.30
CA GLN A 1034 -25.68 -7.87 7.63
C GLN A 1034 -24.29 -7.37 8.05
N TRP A 1035 -23.57 -6.67 7.19
CA TRP A 1035 -22.24 -6.13 7.49
C TRP A 1035 -22.27 -4.63 7.71
N ASP A 1036 -23.02 -3.93 6.86
CA ASP A 1036 -23.26 -2.51 6.96
C ASP A 1036 -24.68 -2.24 7.43
N GLY A 1037 -24.96 -1.01 7.86
CA GLY A 1037 -26.31 -0.70 8.30
C GLY A 1037 -26.60 0.74 8.64
N LEU A 1038 -27.87 1.11 8.47
CA LEU A 1038 -28.45 2.33 9.00
C LEU A 1038 -29.16 2.04 10.33
N VAL A 1039 -28.82 2.81 11.36
CA VAL A 1039 -29.44 2.76 12.68
C VAL A 1039 -30.11 4.09 12.98
N MET A 1040 -31.33 4.02 13.50
CA MET A 1040 -32.06 5.17 14.01
C MET A 1040 -31.85 5.29 15.52
N GLU A 1041 -31.55 6.50 15.99
CA GLU A 1041 -31.30 6.75 17.40
C GLU A 1041 -32.02 8.01 17.87
N ILE A 1042 -32.34 8.05 19.17
CA ILE A 1042 -33.02 9.16 19.82
C ILE A 1042 -32.25 9.63 21.05
N SER A 1043 -32.21 10.95 21.24
CA SER A 1043 -31.62 11.60 22.41
C SER A 1043 -32.65 12.49 23.09
N THR A 1044 -32.68 12.45 24.43
CA THR A 1044 -33.54 13.30 25.29
C THR A 1044 -32.74 14.37 26.03
N ASP A 1045 -31.42 14.44 25.82
CA ASP A 1045 -30.48 15.32 26.55
C ASP A 1045 -29.68 16.22 25.59
N GLY A 1046 -30.30 16.56 24.45
CA GLY A 1046 -29.73 17.46 23.45
C GLY A 1046 -28.64 16.85 22.56
N GLY A 1047 -28.44 15.53 22.62
CA GLY A 1047 -27.46 14.78 21.83
C GLY A 1047 -26.23 14.32 22.62
N THR A 1048 -26.25 14.44 23.95
CA THR A 1048 -25.14 13.99 24.82
C THR A 1048 -25.11 12.47 24.90
N THR A 1049 -26.28 11.84 25.03
CA THR A 1049 -26.47 10.39 24.99
C THR A 1049 -27.52 10.02 23.94
N TRP A 1050 -27.38 8.83 23.36
CA TRP A 1050 -28.22 8.33 22.27
C TRP A 1050 -28.67 6.91 22.57
N ASN A 1051 -29.96 6.64 22.36
CA ASN A 1051 -30.57 5.34 22.53
C ASN A 1051 -31.11 4.84 21.18
N ASP A 1052 -31.06 3.53 20.95
CA ASP A 1052 -31.60 2.91 19.74
C ASP A 1052 -33.12 3.16 19.60
N LEU A 1053 -33.57 3.49 18.39
CA LEU A 1053 -34.95 3.83 18.04
C LEU A 1053 -35.40 3.01 16.81
N PRO A 1054 -35.60 1.69 16.95
CA PRO A 1054 -36.03 0.85 15.83
C PRO A 1054 -37.40 1.27 15.28
N PRO A 1055 -37.67 1.06 13.97
CA PRO A 1055 -39.01 1.25 13.41
C PRO A 1055 -40.04 0.28 14.05
N ASP A 1056 -41.32 0.61 13.93
CA ASP A 1056 -42.43 -0.26 14.32
C ASP A 1056 -42.36 -1.58 13.52
N GLY A 1057 -42.37 -2.70 14.23
CA GLY A 1057 -42.08 -4.02 13.65
C GLY A 1057 -40.61 -4.45 13.74
N GLY A 1058 -39.72 -3.57 14.21
CA GLY A 1058 -38.28 -3.83 14.32
C GLY A 1058 -37.54 -3.55 13.01
N TYR A 1059 -36.20 -3.52 13.09
CA TYR A 1059 -35.37 -3.38 11.91
C TYR A 1059 -35.56 -4.57 10.94
N PRO A 1060 -35.36 -4.37 9.63
CA PRO A 1060 -35.46 -5.44 8.64
C PRO A 1060 -34.46 -6.59 8.82
N SER A 1061 -33.34 -6.31 9.47
CA SER A 1061 -32.22 -7.24 9.66
C SER A 1061 -31.33 -6.78 10.82
N ASN A 1062 -30.19 -7.43 11.00
CA ASN A 1062 -29.21 -7.20 12.06
C ASN A 1062 -27.83 -7.03 11.41
N PHE A 1063 -26.88 -6.39 12.09
CA PHE A 1063 -25.46 -6.41 11.73
C PHE A 1063 -24.83 -7.80 11.98
N SER A 1064 -25.37 -8.91 11.49
CA SER A 1064 -25.02 -10.32 11.86
C SER A 1064 -23.55 -10.78 11.62
N GLN A 1065 -22.58 -9.88 11.67
CA GLN A 1065 -21.12 -10.02 11.74
C GLN A 1065 -20.67 -11.07 12.76
N THR A 1066 -19.63 -11.85 12.42
CA THR A 1066 -19.04 -12.88 13.31
C THR A 1066 -17.84 -12.38 14.13
N GLY A 1067 -17.61 -11.06 14.21
CA GLY A 1067 -16.45 -10.44 14.89
C GLY A 1067 -16.77 -9.80 16.25
N SER A 1068 -15.80 -9.82 17.17
CA SER A 1068 -15.80 -9.07 18.44
C SER A 1068 -14.39 -8.52 18.69
N PRO A 1069 -14.16 -7.19 18.61
CA PRO A 1069 -15.15 -6.12 18.47
C PRO A 1069 -15.84 -6.12 17.09
N PRO A 1070 -17.00 -5.45 16.96
CA PRO A 1070 -17.74 -5.42 15.70
C PRO A 1070 -16.95 -4.75 14.57
N GLY A 1071 -17.11 -5.25 13.34
CA GLY A 1071 -16.37 -4.78 12.17
C GLY A 1071 -16.90 -3.50 11.55
N ASN A 1072 -18.11 -3.07 11.90
CA ASN A 1072 -18.66 -1.80 11.43
C ASN A 1072 -18.07 -0.61 12.21
N ALA A 1073 -17.85 0.51 11.52
CA ALA A 1073 -17.15 1.68 12.06
C ALA A 1073 -17.81 2.34 13.28
N CYS A 1074 -19.11 2.18 13.50
CA CYS A 1074 -19.80 2.69 14.68
C CYS A 1074 -19.76 1.73 15.88
N GLY A 1075 -19.24 0.51 15.72
CA GLY A 1075 -19.09 -0.47 16.80
C GLY A 1075 -20.38 -1.18 17.24
N TYR A 1076 -21.39 -1.31 16.36
CA TYR A 1076 -22.64 -2.01 16.65
C TYR A 1076 -22.47 -3.52 16.71
N LEU A 1077 -22.97 -4.18 17.77
CA LEU A 1077 -22.83 -5.63 17.98
C LEU A 1077 -23.59 -6.47 16.94
N ALA A 1078 -23.20 -7.75 16.78
CA ALA A 1078 -23.77 -8.71 15.83
C ALA A 1078 -25.30 -8.93 15.90
N SER A 1079 -25.91 -8.57 17.03
CA SER A 1079 -27.36 -8.66 17.27
C SER A 1079 -28.08 -7.32 17.17
N HIS A 1080 -27.36 -6.22 16.95
CA HIS A 1080 -27.97 -4.90 16.83
C HIS A 1080 -28.76 -4.82 15.53
N GLY A 1081 -30.02 -4.40 15.61
CA GLY A 1081 -30.88 -4.31 14.43
C GLY A 1081 -30.49 -3.12 13.55
N ALA A 1082 -30.60 -3.27 12.24
CA ALA A 1082 -30.32 -2.20 11.29
C ALA A 1082 -31.08 -2.37 9.97
N PHE A 1083 -31.23 -1.28 9.21
CA PHE A 1083 -31.56 -1.40 7.79
C PHE A 1083 -30.29 -1.83 7.04
N ASN A 1084 -30.34 -2.99 6.38
CA ASN A 1084 -29.27 -3.50 5.53
C ASN A 1084 -29.82 -4.45 4.45
N GLY A 1085 -28.97 -4.86 3.52
CA GLY A 1085 -29.38 -5.53 2.28
C GLY A 1085 -29.98 -4.55 1.28
N VAL A 1086 -30.84 -5.07 0.40
CA VAL A 1086 -31.56 -4.28 -0.61
C VAL A 1086 -33.04 -4.15 -0.26
N SER A 1087 -33.57 -2.92 -0.29
CA SER A 1087 -34.99 -2.66 -0.17
C SER A 1087 -35.70 -2.93 -1.50
N THR A 1088 -36.13 -4.16 -1.77
CA THR A 1088 -36.78 -4.54 -3.04
C THR A 1088 -38.30 -4.46 -2.94
N ALA A 1089 -39.02 -4.58 -4.07
CA ALA A 1089 -40.48 -4.65 -4.04
C ALA A 1089 -41.01 -5.79 -3.13
N ALA A 1090 -40.28 -6.90 -3.04
CA ALA A 1090 -40.69 -8.11 -2.31
C ALA A 1090 -40.08 -8.27 -0.91
N SER A 1091 -38.96 -7.59 -0.58
CA SER A 1091 -38.25 -7.74 0.69
C SER A 1091 -37.69 -6.40 1.19
N ASN A 1092 -37.61 -6.23 2.52
CA ASN A 1092 -36.95 -5.08 3.15
C ASN A 1092 -35.48 -5.39 3.52
N ALA A 1093 -34.98 -6.59 3.25
CA ALA A 1093 -33.59 -6.97 3.53
C ALA A 1093 -33.16 -8.08 2.57
N ASP A 1094 -33.27 -7.83 1.26
CA ASP A 1094 -32.85 -8.79 0.24
C ASP A 1094 -31.31 -8.92 0.24
N PRO A 1095 -30.74 -10.12 0.32
CA PRO A 1095 -29.28 -10.30 0.37
C PRO A 1095 -28.59 -10.11 -0.98
N ASN A 1096 -29.33 -9.90 -2.08
CA ASN A 1096 -28.75 -9.79 -3.43
C ASN A 1096 -28.28 -8.36 -3.76
N ASN A 1097 -27.36 -7.82 -2.95
CA ASN A 1097 -26.75 -6.51 -3.16
C ASN A 1097 -26.13 -6.34 -4.56
N GLY A 1098 -26.17 -5.12 -5.10
CA GLY A 1098 -25.61 -4.78 -6.42
C GLY A 1098 -26.30 -5.39 -7.65
N THR A 1099 -27.22 -6.34 -7.47
CA THR A 1099 -27.96 -6.99 -8.56
C THR A 1099 -29.47 -6.78 -8.48
N ALA A 1100 -30.03 -6.69 -7.27
CA ALA A 1100 -31.43 -6.37 -7.07
C ALA A 1100 -31.71 -4.86 -7.22
N THR A 1101 -32.88 -4.51 -7.76
CA THR A 1101 -33.30 -3.10 -7.88
C THR A 1101 -33.87 -2.61 -6.55
N SER A 1102 -33.18 -1.68 -5.89
CA SER A 1102 -33.68 -1.01 -4.69
C SER A 1102 -34.81 -0.02 -5.01
N VAL A 1103 -35.82 0.03 -4.14
CA VAL A 1103 -36.99 0.91 -4.20
C VAL A 1103 -37.26 1.52 -2.82
N PHE A 1104 -37.94 2.66 -2.78
CA PHE A 1104 -38.36 3.27 -1.52
C PHE A 1104 -39.45 2.44 -0.81
N LYS A 1105 -39.29 2.23 0.48
CA LYS A 1105 -40.24 1.55 1.38
C LYS A 1105 -40.64 2.46 2.53
N PRO A 1106 -41.92 2.52 2.91
CA PRO A 1106 -42.37 3.31 4.04
C PRO A 1106 -42.10 2.59 5.37
N PHE A 1107 -41.68 3.36 6.37
CA PHE A 1107 -41.46 2.90 7.75
C PHE A 1107 -42.08 3.90 8.73
N THR A 1108 -42.49 3.41 9.91
CA THR A 1108 -43.03 4.24 10.99
C THR A 1108 -42.40 3.91 12.32
N ARG A 1109 -42.49 4.82 13.31
CA ARG A 1109 -42.13 4.58 14.71
C ARG A 1109 -42.99 5.43 15.64
N THR A 1110 -43.79 4.81 16.50
CA THR A 1110 -44.48 5.55 17.58
C THR A 1110 -43.50 6.15 18.59
N LEU A 1111 -43.69 7.42 18.94
CA LEU A 1111 -42.91 8.14 19.95
C LEU A 1111 -43.71 8.39 21.23
N ALA A 1112 -44.78 7.63 21.49
CA ALA A 1112 -45.66 7.84 22.64
C ALA A 1112 -44.92 7.87 24.00
N SER A 1113 -43.82 7.13 24.16
CA SER A 1113 -42.98 7.13 25.37
C SER A 1113 -42.20 8.43 25.60
N TYR A 1114 -42.06 9.25 24.57
CA TYR A 1114 -41.35 10.52 24.60
C TYR A 1114 -42.31 11.72 24.61
N ALA A 1115 -43.62 11.48 24.69
CA ALA A 1115 -44.62 12.54 24.73
C ALA A 1115 -44.32 13.57 25.85
N GLY A 1116 -44.32 14.85 25.48
CA GLY A 1116 -43.97 15.97 26.36
C GLY A 1116 -42.47 16.23 26.52
N GLN A 1117 -41.60 15.46 25.86
CA GLN A 1117 -40.14 15.64 25.92
C GLN A 1117 -39.62 16.31 24.64
N ASN A 1118 -38.48 17.01 24.80
CA ASN A 1118 -37.69 17.50 23.68
C ASN A 1118 -36.68 16.42 23.29
N VAL A 1119 -36.68 16.02 22.02
CA VAL A 1119 -35.82 14.96 21.52
C VAL A 1119 -35.02 15.39 20.30
N LYS A 1120 -33.91 14.73 20.03
CA LYS A 1120 -33.27 14.70 18.71
C LYS A 1120 -33.32 13.29 18.17
N ILE A 1121 -33.49 13.15 16.87
CA ILE A 1121 -33.48 11.88 16.16
C ILE A 1121 -32.33 11.93 15.16
N ARG A 1122 -31.56 10.85 15.05
CA ARG A 1122 -30.54 10.75 14.01
C ARG A 1122 -30.59 9.43 13.28
N PHE A 1123 -30.21 9.47 12.02
CA PHE A 1123 -29.95 8.31 11.19
C PHE A 1123 -28.42 8.18 11.09
N ARG A 1124 -27.88 7.14 11.73
CA ARG A 1124 -26.47 6.85 11.79
C ARG A 1124 -26.16 5.74 10.81
N PHE A 1125 -25.35 6.06 9.80
CA PHE A 1125 -24.89 5.10 8.82
C PHE A 1125 -23.51 4.59 9.23
N SER A 1126 -23.42 3.27 9.38
CA SER A 1126 -22.19 2.59 9.75
C SER A 1126 -21.80 1.62 8.66
N THR A 1127 -20.57 1.73 8.18
CA THR A 1127 -20.00 0.80 7.20
C THR A 1127 -18.76 0.12 7.75
N ASP A 1128 -18.41 -1.03 7.21
CA ASP A 1128 -17.17 -1.74 7.47
C ASP A 1128 -16.22 -1.61 6.27
N GLY A 1129 -15.13 -2.38 6.27
CA GLY A 1129 -14.17 -2.44 5.17
C GLY A 1129 -14.53 -3.44 4.07
N GLY A 1130 -15.76 -3.95 4.07
CA GLY A 1130 -16.30 -4.96 3.18
C GLY A 1130 -16.72 -4.41 1.81
N ALA A 1131 -17.86 -4.86 1.31
CA ALA A 1131 -18.32 -4.52 -0.03
C ALA A 1131 -19.22 -3.28 0.00
N GLU A 1132 -18.88 -2.25 -0.77
CA GLU A 1132 -19.72 -1.06 -0.87
C GLU A 1132 -20.70 -1.11 -2.04
N PHE A 1133 -21.87 -0.52 -1.83
CA PHE A 1133 -22.97 -0.50 -2.81
C PHE A 1133 -23.52 0.91 -2.97
N SER A 1134 -24.70 1.01 -3.56
CA SER A 1134 -25.27 2.31 -3.92
C SER A 1134 -25.76 3.13 -2.71
N GLY A 1135 -25.85 2.55 -1.51
CA GLY A 1135 -26.06 3.28 -0.25
C GLY A 1135 -27.51 3.44 0.14
N VAL A 1136 -27.80 4.44 0.98
CA VAL A 1136 -29.16 4.74 1.47
C VAL A 1136 -29.64 6.09 1.00
N TRP A 1137 -30.94 6.14 0.68
CA TRP A 1137 -31.71 7.35 0.49
C TRP A 1137 -32.84 7.41 1.51
N LEU A 1138 -33.04 8.58 2.09
CA LEU A 1138 -34.16 8.89 2.99
C LEU A 1138 -34.98 10.03 2.41
N ASP A 1139 -36.30 9.88 2.45
CA ASP A 1139 -37.24 10.85 1.91
C ASP A 1139 -38.58 10.81 2.67
N ASP A 1140 -39.44 11.82 2.49
CA ASP A 1140 -40.75 11.95 3.14
C ASP A 1140 -40.70 11.77 4.68
N ILE A 1141 -39.69 12.34 5.37
CA ILE A 1141 -39.56 12.23 6.83
C ILE A 1141 -40.58 13.15 7.49
N ASN A 1142 -41.45 12.61 8.33
CA ASN A 1142 -42.55 13.33 8.94
C ASN A 1142 -42.84 12.83 10.37
N LEU A 1143 -43.07 13.73 11.33
CA LEU A 1143 -43.56 13.42 12.66
C LEU A 1143 -44.97 14.02 12.83
N GLY A 1144 -45.98 13.18 13.11
CA GLY A 1144 -47.36 13.64 13.30
C GLY A 1144 -48.24 12.71 14.15
N GLY A 1145 -49.29 13.24 14.78
CA GLY A 1145 -50.20 12.50 15.66
C GLY A 1145 -51.42 11.87 14.95
N SER A 1146 -51.90 10.72 15.42
CA SER A 1146 -53.01 9.94 14.80
C SER A 1146 -54.42 10.53 14.98
N GLY A 1147 -54.57 11.81 15.36
CA GLY A 1147 -55.89 12.34 15.74
C GLY A 1147 -56.04 13.85 15.85
N ILE A 1148 -55.49 14.65 14.92
CA ILE A 1148 -55.81 16.09 14.89
C ILE A 1148 -56.35 16.45 13.50
N GLU A 1149 -57.65 16.74 13.47
CA GLU A 1149 -58.31 17.47 12.41
C GLU A 1149 -57.54 18.77 12.10
N LYS A 1150 -57.19 18.97 10.82
CA LYS A 1150 -56.79 20.27 10.25
C LYS A 1150 -57.98 21.25 10.21
N ILE A 1151 -58.73 21.43 11.32
CA ILE A 1151 -60.01 22.16 11.32
C ILE A 1151 -59.91 23.68 11.46
N PHE A 1152 -58.73 24.27 11.68
CA PHE A 1152 -58.61 25.74 11.69
C PHE A 1152 -57.42 26.25 10.87
N ARG A 1153 -57.54 26.20 9.54
CA ARG A 1153 -56.84 27.12 8.61
C ARG A 1153 -57.83 27.83 7.69
N ASN A 1154 -58.75 28.61 8.27
CA ASN A 1154 -59.27 29.85 7.69
C ASN A 1154 -60.41 30.43 8.54
N GLY A 1155 -60.20 31.65 9.05
CA GLY A 1155 -61.29 32.46 9.56
C GLY A 1155 -60.84 33.54 10.52
N PHE A 1156 -59.98 34.47 10.08
CA PHE A 1156 -60.14 35.92 10.24
C PHE A 1156 -58.82 36.62 9.84
N GLU A 1157 -58.94 37.44 8.80
CA GLU A 1157 -57.95 38.36 8.21
C GLU A 1157 -57.20 39.19 9.26
N THR A 1158 -55.98 38.75 9.60
CA THR A 1158 -54.81 39.56 10.02
C THR A 1158 -53.56 38.71 9.77
N PRO A 1159 -52.38 39.28 9.42
CA PRO A 1159 -51.13 38.52 9.41
C PRO A 1159 -50.90 37.99 10.82
N GLY A 1160 -51.17 36.69 11.03
CA GLY A 1160 -50.96 36.04 12.32
C GLY A 1160 -49.46 35.83 12.60
N PRO A 1161 -49.05 35.62 13.85
CA PRO A 1161 -47.67 35.65 14.35
C PRO A 1161 -46.77 34.48 13.87
N PHE A 1162 -47.14 33.81 12.78
CA PHE A 1162 -46.50 32.59 12.27
C PHE A 1162 -45.73 32.80 10.95
N GLU A 1163 -45.78 33.99 10.38
CA GLU A 1163 -44.91 34.36 9.25
C GLU A 1163 -43.69 35.11 9.78
N CYS A 1164 -42.52 34.83 9.21
CA CYS A 1164 -41.31 35.62 9.43
C CYS A 1164 -41.64 37.10 9.16
N GLN A 1165 -41.38 37.99 10.12
CA GLN A 1165 -41.60 39.43 9.92
C GLN A 1165 -40.57 40.06 8.98
#